data_AF-D8DSW1-F1
#
_entry.id   AF-D8DSW1-F1
#
_cell.length_a   1.000
_cell.length_b   1.000
_cell.length_c   1.000
_cell.angle_alpha   90.00
_cell.angle_beta   90.00
_cell.angle_gamma   90.00
#
_symmetry.space_group_name_H-M   'P 1'
#
loop_
_entity.id
_entity.type
_entity.pdbx_description
1 polymer ?
#
loop_
_entity_poly.entity_id
_entity_poly.type
_entity_poly.pdbx_seq_one_letter_code
_entity_poly.pdbx_strand_id
1 'polypeptide(L)'
;MLSQAIGTWGCGPIGPVHNYYMMDVFGHGGQEAFYERLQQYWRNYTGKQAEDYFDPQLTTIYKSAVRKNDRAMAEYIRLTKNYRSVCDAMKERWNYPTKAELLKMKRQMAEIKRKALAYTHGSCLPQYTLLLMRSNMYYAEDVKNLTVWKSRASKLPAGVYRDMCRNIYARALYKTGNRKGAAAIYAQQGDYESLRWCVQNYWKLDGMKKIYAEDPNSPTLDFLVQNFVNSVQENYDNYWEGEIQSYKPHADAFVRFANQVIRENKSKVPALWQEAIAMIHYLQGKPQLALQESERAMQMKGTQMMLDNARCIHLLAYSRCMNRDAKYSDVVTQELAYLDSKIKDNDDDSYFCRVRHRILYQNIVEHYRKAGDQYGALATLGIVLQPKPSVESFYSNYEYEDKVDSLSADQTLAYVDYIKQHNAHMKQGKDDALTRYIMQWYVGKGSVDHYIDANYFADRIGTKYLREGRFAEALKFLEKVPLSYVARQGLAYYMARRSYNRDRWIVGRQVVKERAPWSEEEYVESSLKSNQKVDFCKEMLQLESQYRLAKKETRADIAYQLASRYYQASCYGDCWYLTHYGWSCIDSARSYEKDFAQTALTYLVEARRIYASPEVVNANHQAMRHQIATLYAEAFVRMEIESRVFHFYDENIHVIAEYPAVKPYYTQLLALTQQYRDDTEQYITRCDILKRFATRQ
;
A
#
# COMPACT_ATOMS: atom_id res chain seq x y z
N MET A 1 15.90 -7.78 -31.85
CA MET A 1 16.21 -9.03 -31.12
C MET A 1 16.29 -8.65 -29.64
N LEU A 2 15.22 -8.51 -28.87
CA LEU A 2 14.22 -9.49 -28.42
C LEU A 2 14.84 -10.80 -27.91
N SER A 3 15.49 -10.74 -26.74
CA SER A 3 15.52 -11.87 -25.80
C SER A 3 14.61 -11.49 -24.63
N GLN A 4 13.38 -12.02 -24.68
CA GLN A 4 12.41 -11.91 -23.61
C GLN A 4 12.92 -12.68 -22.39
N ALA A 5 13.03 -11.97 -21.27
CA ALA A 5 13.00 -12.57 -19.95
C ALA A 5 11.61 -13.14 -19.72
N ILE A 6 11.50 -14.47 -19.64
CA ILE A 6 10.37 -15.13 -18.97
C ILE A 6 10.70 -15.08 -17.48
N GLY A 7 10.54 -13.89 -16.91
CA GLY A 7 10.40 -13.71 -15.47
C GLY A 7 8.94 -13.89 -15.14
N THR A 8 8.63 -14.96 -14.41
CA THR A 8 7.33 -15.25 -13.81
C THR A 8 6.82 -14.04 -13.01
N TRP A 9 5.73 -13.43 -13.44
CA TRP A 9 5.03 -12.33 -12.77
C TRP A 9 4.14 -12.82 -11.60
N GLY A 10 4.67 -13.71 -10.76
CA GLY A 10 4.03 -14.11 -9.50
C GLY A 10 4.89 -13.58 -8.36
N CYS A 11 4.53 -12.41 -7.83
CA CYS A 11 5.29 -11.69 -6.79
C CYS A 11 6.69 -11.25 -7.23
N GLY A 12 6.78 -10.19 -8.03
CA GLY A 12 8.04 -9.46 -8.18
C GLY A 12 8.52 -8.91 -6.83
N PRO A 13 9.84 -8.72 -6.61
CA PRO A 13 10.33 -8.03 -5.42
C PRO A 13 9.67 -6.66 -5.37
N ILE A 14 8.86 -6.46 -4.32
CA ILE A 14 8.13 -5.24 -4.05
C ILE A 14 9.17 -4.14 -3.82
N GLY A 15 9.05 -3.01 -4.51
CA GLY A 15 9.98 -1.89 -4.37
C GLY A 15 10.02 -1.36 -2.92
N PRO A 16 11.12 -0.74 -2.49
CA PRO A 16 11.26 -0.27 -1.11
C PRO A 16 10.24 0.81 -0.75
N VAL A 17 9.42 0.54 0.27
CA VAL A 17 8.24 1.33 0.67
C VAL A 17 8.56 2.60 1.47
N HIS A 18 9.81 2.76 1.91
CA HIS A 18 10.26 3.87 2.80
C HIS A 18 11.42 4.69 2.24
N ASN A 19 11.70 4.56 0.94
CA ASN A 19 12.81 5.26 0.29
C ASN A 19 12.38 6.64 -0.27
N TYR A 20 11.65 7.41 0.54
CA TYR A 20 11.12 8.71 0.14
C TYR A 20 12.22 9.75 -0.17
N TYR A 21 11.97 10.64 -1.11
CA TYR A 21 12.91 11.69 -1.51
C TYR A 21 13.18 12.71 -0.41
N MET A 22 14.46 13.07 -0.27
CA MET A 22 14.92 14.11 0.65
C MET A 22 15.03 15.50 0.00
N MET A 23 14.78 15.60 -1.30
CA MET A 23 14.74 16.87 -2.03
C MET A 23 13.34 17.10 -2.59
N ASP A 24 12.67 18.14 -2.09
CA ASP A 24 11.42 18.67 -2.63
C ASP A 24 11.43 20.20 -2.69
N VAL A 25 12.28 20.76 -3.56
CA VAL A 25 12.44 22.22 -3.70
C VAL A 25 11.39 22.83 -4.63
N PHE A 26 11.08 22.14 -5.72
CA PHE A 26 10.11 22.57 -6.73
C PHE A 26 8.66 22.35 -6.28
N GLY A 27 8.42 21.33 -5.45
CA GLY A 27 7.10 20.91 -4.99
C GLY A 27 6.30 20.18 -6.07
N HIS A 28 5.55 19.14 -5.69
CA HIS A 28 4.56 18.50 -6.57
C HIS A 28 3.20 19.24 -6.58
N GLY A 29 2.98 20.17 -5.64
CA GLY A 29 1.70 20.87 -5.44
C GLY A 29 1.34 21.97 -6.45
N GLY A 30 2.19 22.25 -7.44
CA GLY A 30 1.91 23.30 -8.43
C GLY A 30 0.67 23.02 -9.30
N GLN A 31 0.40 21.74 -9.62
CA GLN A 31 -0.84 21.34 -10.27
C GLN A 31 -2.05 21.44 -9.34
N GLU A 32 -1.90 21.04 -8.08
CA GLU A 32 -2.94 21.09 -7.06
C GLU A 32 -3.39 22.53 -6.78
N ALA A 33 -2.45 23.47 -6.66
CA ALA A 33 -2.73 24.91 -6.51
C ALA A 33 -3.49 25.50 -7.73
N PHE A 34 -3.35 24.92 -8.93
CA PHE A 34 -4.18 25.29 -10.07
C PHE A 34 -5.62 24.80 -9.93
N TYR A 35 -5.79 23.55 -9.51
CA TYR A 35 -7.09 22.96 -9.26
C TYR A 35 -7.81 23.68 -8.13
N GLU A 36 -7.18 23.89 -6.97
CA GLU A 36 -7.77 24.62 -5.84
C GLU A 36 -8.24 26.03 -6.22
N ARG A 37 -7.41 26.79 -6.97
CA ARG A 37 -7.80 28.14 -7.42
C ARG A 37 -8.95 28.11 -8.43
N LEU A 38 -9.00 27.09 -9.29
CA LEU A 38 -10.13 26.87 -10.18
C LEU A 38 -11.39 26.47 -9.39
N GLN A 39 -11.22 25.64 -8.37
CA GLN A 39 -12.31 25.21 -7.51
C GLN A 39 -12.88 26.37 -6.71
N GLN A 40 -12.00 27.21 -6.15
CA GLN A 40 -12.41 28.42 -5.45
C GLN A 40 -13.14 29.40 -6.37
N TYR A 41 -12.72 29.52 -7.63
CA TYR A 41 -13.44 30.31 -8.63
C TYR A 41 -14.89 29.81 -8.80
N TRP A 42 -15.09 28.50 -8.94
CA TRP A 42 -16.43 27.91 -9.11
C TRP A 42 -17.26 27.93 -7.83
N ARG A 43 -16.66 27.72 -6.65
CA ARG A 43 -17.31 27.91 -5.35
C ARG A 43 -17.83 29.34 -5.23
N ASN A 44 -17.02 30.34 -5.57
CA ASN A 44 -17.42 31.74 -5.54
C ASN A 44 -18.53 32.03 -6.57
N TYR A 45 -18.43 31.46 -7.77
CA TYR A 45 -19.44 31.68 -8.81
C TYR A 45 -20.79 31.00 -8.49
N THR A 46 -20.80 29.84 -7.85
CA THR A 46 -22.03 29.07 -7.61
C THR A 46 -22.61 29.24 -6.20
N GLY A 47 -21.90 29.91 -5.29
CA GLY A 47 -22.26 29.96 -3.88
C GLY A 47 -21.99 28.63 -3.17
N LYS A 48 -20.82 28.02 -3.45
CA LYS A 48 -20.33 26.73 -2.93
C LYS A 48 -21.16 25.50 -3.36
N GLN A 49 -21.94 25.61 -4.44
CA GLN A 49 -22.75 24.49 -4.96
C GLN A 49 -21.99 23.64 -6.00
N ALA A 50 -20.89 24.17 -6.52
CA ALA A 50 -19.96 23.46 -7.37
C ALA A 50 -18.53 23.88 -7.03
N GLU A 51 -17.65 22.90 -7.01
CA GLU A 51 -16.22 23.04 -6.79
C GLU A 51 -15.47 22.68 -8.07
N ASP A 52 -16.04 21.93 -9.00
CA ASP A 52 -15.35 21.57 -10.24
C ASP A 52 -16.18 21.90 -11.48
N TYR A 53 -15.49 22.08 -12.60
CA TYR A 53 -16.08 22.19 -13.93
C TYR A 53 -16.13 20.85 -14.68
N PHE A 54 -15.69 19.74 -14.05
CA PHE A 54 -15.93 18.39 -14.55
C PHE A 54 -17.35 17.88 -14.18
N ASP A 55 -17.89 16.98 -15.01
CA ASP A 55 -19.19 16.33 -14.77
C ASP A 55 -19.17 15.54 -13.47
N PRO A 56 -20.27 15.55 -12.67
CA PRO A 56 -21.62 16.03 -12.98
C PRO A 56 -21.90 17.53 -12.69
N GLN A 57 -20.90 18.31 -12.26
CA GLN A 57 -21.13 19.66 -11.71
C GLN A 57 -21.41 20.76 -12.77
N LEU A 58 -21.15 20.49 -14.06
CA LEU A 58 -21.48 21.39 -15.17
C LEU A 58 -22.96 21.80 -15.20
N THR A 59 -23.86 20.88 -14.83
CA THR A 59 -25.30 21.16 -14.75
C THR A 59 -25.60 22.17 -13.65
N THR A 60 -24.95 22.05 -12.50
CA THR A 60 -25.09 22.97 -11.35
C THR A 60 -24.55 24.36 -11.69
N ILE A 61 -23.42 24.43 -12.40
CA ILE A 61 -22.85 25.69 -12.87
C ILE A 61 -23.79 26.36 -13.89
N TYR A 62 -24.33 25.59 -14.86
CA TYR A 62 -25.27 26.12 -15.83
C TYR A 62 -26.55 26.66 -15.17
N LYS A 63 -27.15 25.91 -14.25
CA LYS A 63 -28.31 26.37 -13.46
C LYS A 63 -28.01 27.67 -12.69
N SER A 64 -26.79 27.80 -12.16
CA SER A 64 -26.34 29.01 -11.47
C SER A 64 -26.22 30.21 -12.42
N ALA A 65 -25.67 30.01 -13.62
CA ALA A 65 -25.62 31.04 -14.65
C ALA A 65 -27.01 31.53 -15.07
N VAL A 66 -27.96 30.60 -15.27
CA VAL A 66 -29.36 30.94 -15.59
C VAL A 66 -30.02 31.74 -14.45
N ARG A 67 -29.87 31.31 -13.19
CA ARG A 67 -30.40 32.05 -12.02
C ARG A 67 -29.82 33.46 -11.90
N LYS A 68 -28.55 33.64 -12.27
CA LYS A 68 -27.86 34.94 -12.29
C LYS A 68 -28.16 35.78 -13.54
N ASN A 69 -28.97 35.28 -14.47
CA ASN A 69 -29.20 35.88 -15.80
C ASN A 69 -27.90 36.15 -16.58
N ASP A 70 -26.86 35.34 -16.33
CA ASP A 70 -25.54 35.46 -16.95
C ASP A 70 -25.49 34.68 -18.26
N ARG A 71 -26.03 35.30 -19.31
CA ARG A 71 -26.12 34.70 -20.65
C ARG A 71 -24.75 34.35 -21.24
N ALA A 72 -23.73 35.16 -20.96
CA ALA A 72 -22.38 34.95 -21.47
C ALA A 72 -21.75 33.70 -20.84
N MET A 73 -21.92 33.49 -19.54
CA MET A 73 -21.47 32.28 -18.86
C MET A 73 -22.28 31.06 -19.29
N ALA A 74 -23.60 31.17 -19.39
CA ALA A 74 -24.44 30.06 -19.83
C ALA A 74 -23.99 29.53 -21.21
N GLU A 75 -23.68 30.43 -22.14
CA GLU A 75 -23.13 30.06 -23.45
C GLU A 75 -21.70 29.51 -23.36
N TYR A 76 -20.83 30.07 -22.51
CA TYR A 76 -19.48 29.53 -22.29
C TYR A 76 -19.51 28.08 -21.78
N ILE A 77 -20.41 27.77 -20.83
CA ILE A 77 -20.58 26.41 -20.29
C ILE A 77 -21.04 25.46 -21.39
N ARG A 78 -21.98 25.89 -22.25
CA ARG A 78 -22.43 25.10 -23.42
C ARG A 78 -21.27 24.82 -24.38
N LEU A 79 -20.44 25.82 -24.68
CA LEU A 79 -19.28 25.65 -25.55
C LEU A 79 -18.20 24.77 -24.93
N THR A 80 -17.99 24.87 -23.62
CA THR A 80 -17.03 24.04 -22.88
C THR A 80 -17.47 22.58 -22.83
N LYS A 81 -18.77 22.32 -22.66
CA LYS A 81 -19.35 20.96 -22.77
C LYS A 81 -19.11 20.37 -24.16
N ASN A 82 -19.32 21.16 -25.22
CA ASN A 82 -19.06 20.71 -26.59
C ASN A 82 -17.56 20.47 -26.84
N TYR A 83 -16.68 21.34 -26.35
CA TYR A 83 -15.23 21.17 -26.41
C TYR A 83 -14.82 19.83 -25.77
N ARG A 84 -15.34 19.54 -24.57
CA ARG A 84 -15.04 18.29 -23.85
C ARG A 84 -15.53 17.07 -24.60
N SER A 85 -16.74 17.12 -25.16
CA SER A 85 -17.26 16.02 -26.00
C SER A 85 -16.34 15.72 -27.19
N VAL A 86 -15.74 16.74 -27.80
CA VAL A 86 -14.73 16.54 -28.86
C VAL A 86 -13.46 15.91 -28.29
N CYS A 87 -12.95 16.39 -27.15
CA CYS A 87 -11.77 15.81 -26.50
C CYS A 87 -11.97 14.33 -26.10
N ASP A 88 -13.11 13.98 -25.52
CA ASP A 88 -13.42 12.61 -25.10
C ASP A 88 -13.60 11.66 -26.30
N ALA A 89 -14.07 12.18 -27.44
CA ALA A 89 -14.11 11.45 -28.70
C ALA A 89 -12.72 11.21 -29.33
N MET A 90 -11.72 12.01 -28.93
CA MET A 90 -10.34 11.90 -29.41
C MET A 90 -9.40 11.11 -28.47
N LYS A 91 -9.80 10.82 -27.23
CA LYS A 91 -9.01 9.98 -26.32
C LYS A 91 -8.77 8.60 -26.95
N GLU A 92 -7.66 7.96 -26.57
CA GLU A 92 -7.33 6.60 -27.03
C GLU A 92 -8.52 5.66 -26.78
N ARG A 93 -9.07 5.14 -27.88
CA ARG A 93 -10.15 4.15 -27.90
C ARG A 93 -9.63 2.98 -28.73
N TRP A 94 -9.98 1.77 -28.32
CA TRP A 94 -9.74 0.56 -29.13
C TRP A 94 -10.35 0.66 -30.54
N ASN A 95 -11.39 1.49 -30.71
CA ASN A 95 -12.03 1.78 -31.99
C ASN A 95 -11.70 3.20 -32.46
N TYR A 96 -11.13 3.32 -33.66
CA TYR A 96 -10.85 4.62 -34.29
C TYR A 96 -12.15 5.34 -34.73
N PRO A 97 -12.21 6.69 -34.64
CA PRO A 97 -13.37 7.44 -35.12
C PRO A 97 -13.59 7.29 -36.63
N THR A 98 -14.86 7.19 -37.04
CA THR A 98 -15.26 7.21 -38.44
C THR A 98 -15.02 8.57 -39.10
N LYS A 99 -14.98 8.62 -40.44
CA LYS A 99 -14.88 9.89 -41.20
C LYS A 99 -16.01 10.88 -40.86
N ALA A 100 -17.22 10.38 -40.62
CA ALA A 100 -18.37 11.21 -40.26
C ALA A 100 -18.21 11.83 -38.86
N GLU A 101 -17.70 11.06 -37.91
CA GLU A 101 -17.39 11.55 -36.56
C GLU A 101 -16.27 12.59 -36.58
N LEU A 102 -15.21 12.37 -37.36
CA LEU A 102 -14.13 13.35 -37.57
C LEU A 102 -14.66 14.66 -38.15
N LEU A 103 -15.57 14.60 -39.12
CA LEU A 103 -16.20 15.80 -39.69
C LEU A 103 -17.08 16.53 -38.68
N LYS A 104 -17.87 15.79 -37.89
CA LYS A 104 -18.68 16.35 -36.80
C LYS A 104 -17.81 17.08 -35.77
N MET A 105 -16.72 16.44 -35.33
CA MET A 105 -15.75 17.02 -34.39
C MET A 105 -15.14 18.32 -34.93
N LYS A 106 -14.69 18.31 -36.20
CA LYS A 106 -14.16 19.52 -36.86
C LYS A 106 -15.17 20.66 -36.90
N ARG A 107 -16.43 20.37 -37.28
CA ARG A 107 -17.51 21.39 -37.30
C ARG A 107 -17.78 21.97 -35.91
N GLN A 108 -17.85 21.12 -34.89
CA GLN A 108 -18.04 21.57 -33.51
C GLN A 108 -16.88 22.47 -33.04
N MET A 109 -15.64 22.07 -33.30
CA MET A 109 -14.46 22.86 -32.91
C MET A 109 -14.36 24.18 -33.68
N ALA A 110 -14.72 24.20 -34.96
CA ALA A 110 -14.77 25.42 -35.76
C ALA A 110 -15.78 26.44 -35.19
N GLU A 111 -16.96 25.97 -34.78
CA GLU A 111 -17.96 26.84 -34.16
C GLU A 111 -17.50 27.36 -32.80
N ILE A 112 -16.90 26.51 -31.96
CA ILE A 112 -16.31 26.92 -30.68
C ILE A 112 -15.27 28.03 -30.89
N LYS A 113 -14.34 27.81 -31.82
CA LYS A 113 -13.29 28.77 -32.16
C LYS A 113 -13.86 30.09 -32.66
N ARG A 114 -14.86 30.06 -33.54
CA ARG A 114 -15.52 31.25 -34.09
C ARG A 114 -16.16 32.09 -32.99
N LYS A 115 -16.93 31.46 -32.09
CA LYS A 115 -17.57 32.16 -30.96
C LYS A 115 -16.53 32.72 -29.98
N ALA A 116 -15.50 31.94 -29.67
CA ALA A 116 -14.42 32.37 -28.78
C ALA A 116 -13.60 33.55 -29.34
N LEU A 117 -13.36 33.56 -30.65
CA LEU A 117 -12.70 34.67 -31.33
C LEU A 117 -13.53 35.95 -31.29
N ALA A 118 -14.84 35.86 -31.55
CA ALA A 118 -15.75 37.01 -31.61
C ALA A 118 -16.00 37.67 -30.24
N TYR A 119 -15.86 36.92 -29.14
CA TYR A 119 -16.07 37.45 -27.79
C TYR A 119 -14.85 38.30 -27.36
N THR A 120 -14.90 39.63 -27.44
CA THR A 120 -13.74 40.51 -27.20
C THR A 120 -13.82 41.38 -25.94
N HIS A 121 -14.97 41.44 -25.27
CA HIS A 121 -15.21 42.28 -24.08
C HIS A 121 -16.18 41.60 -23.11
N GLY A 122 -16.27 42.09 -21.86
CA GLY A 122 -17.18 41.59 -20.83
C GLY A 122 -16.55 40.61 -19.82
N SER A 123 -17.35 40.20 -18.83
CA SER A 123 -16.87 39.45 -17.65
C SER A 123 -16.31 38.06 -17.94
N CYS A 124 -16.80 37.39 -18.99
CA CYS A 124 -16.32 36.06 -19.39
C CYS A 124 -15.09 36.10 -20.33
N LEU A 125 -14.46 37.26 -20.51
CA LEU A 125 -13.35 37.41 -21.46
C LEU A 125 -12.18 36.44 -21.19
N PRO A 126 -11.72 36.21 -19.94
CA PRO A 126 -10.68 35.22 -19.66
C PRO A 126 -11.04 33.79 -20.10
N GLN A 127 -12.27 33.37 -19.86
CA GLN A 127 -12.82 32.05 -20.16
C GLN A 127 -12.88 31.80 -21.67
N TYR A 128 -13.43 32.76 -22.43
CA TYR A 128 -13.46 32.68 -23.88
C TYR A 128 -12.06 32.78 -24.50
N THR A 129 -11.14 33.53 -23.90
CA THR A 129 -9.74 33.59 -24.36
C THR A 129 -9.04 32.25 -24.21
N LEU A 130 -9.23 31.56 -23.07
CA LEU A 130 -8.71 30.21 -22.86
C LEU A 130 -9.30 29.22 -23.88
N LEU A 131 -10.61 29.30 -24.14
CA LEU A 131 -11.29 28.44 -25.10
C LEU A 131 -10.79 28.66 -26.54
N LEU A 132 -10.52 29.91 -26.92
CA LEU A 132 -9.87 30.24 -28.19
C LEU A 132 -8.49 29.58 -28.29
N MET A 133 -7.65 29.71 -27.26
CA MET A 133 -6.30 29.13 -27.26
C MET A 133 -6.32 27.60 -27.29
N ARG A 134 -7.25 26.96 -26.57
CA ARG A 134 -7.49 25.51 -26.63
C ARG A 134 -7.96 25.05 -28.01
N SER A 135 -8.83 25.83 -28.66
CA SER A 135 -9.27 25.51 -30.03
C SER A 135 -8.12 25.59 -31.05
N ASN A 136 -7.19 26.55 -30.89
CA ASN A 136 -5.98 26.60 -31.72
C ASN A 136 -5.07 25.38 -31.48
N MET A 137 -4.97 24.87 -30.23
CA MET A 137 -4.22 23.65 -29.94
C MET A 137 -4.78 22.43 -30.68
N TYR A 138 -6.11 22.29 -30.75
CA TYR A 138 -6.75 21.22 -31.53
C TYR A 138 -6.30 21.23 -33.00
N TYR A 139 -6.13 22.42 -33.58
CA TYR A 139 -5.67 22.59 -34.97
C TYR A 139 -4.15 22.63 -35.12
N ALA A 140 -3.37 22.38 -34.05
CA ALA A 140 -1.92 22.54 -34.04
C ALA A 140 -1.43 23.93 -34.49
N GLU A 141 -2.22 24.98 -34.25
CA GLU A 141 -1.93 26.36 -34.67
C GLU A 141 -1.14 27.11 -33.59
N ASP A 142 0.04 26.61 -33.23
CA ASP A 142 0.86 27.16 -32.15
C ASP A 142 1.26 28.64 -32.38
N VAL A 143 1.56 29.03 -33.64
CA VAL A 143 1.85 30.43 -34.00
C VAL A 143 0.67 31.35 -33.69
N LYS A 144 -0.58 30.89 -33.88
CA LYS A 144 -1.76 31.70 -33.53
C LYS A 144 -1.85 31.90 -32.02
N ASN A 145 -1.48 30.90 -31.22
CA ASN A 145 -1.44 31.04 -29.76
C ASN A 145 -0.38 32.05 -29.28
N LEU A 146 0.75 32.19 -29.98
CA LEU A 146 1.71 33.28 -29.71
C LEU A 146 1.06 34.66 -29.93
N THR A 147 0.32 34.83 -31.02
CA THR A 147 -0.39 36.08 -31.35
C THR A 147 -1.52 36.37 -30.36
N VAL A 148 -2.34 35.37 -30.01
CA VAL A 148 -3.43 35.53 -29.02
C VAL A 148 -2.85 35.91 -27.65
N TRP A 149 -1.74 35.30 -27.23
CA TRP A 149 -1.08 35.68 -25.99
C TRP A 149 -0.67 37.15 -25.99
N LYS A 150 0.10 37.58 -27.00
CA LYS A 150 0.62 38.95 -27.09
C LYS A 150 -0.48 40.01 -27.18
N SER A 151 -1.51 39.76 -27.99
CA SER A 151 -2.55 40.74 -28.29
C SER A 151 -3.64 40.82 -27.22
N ARG A 152 -3.95 39.69 -26.55
CA ARG A 152 -5.15 39.52 -25.73
C ARG A 152 -4.88 38.87 -24.36
N ALA A 153 -4.36 37.65 -24.32
CA ALA A 153 -4.32 36.88 -23.06
C ALA A 153 -3.37 37.47 -22.00
N SER A 154 -2.25 38.07 -22.42
CA SER A 154 -1.28 38.72 -21.52
C SER A 154 -1.85 39.93 -20.77
N LYS A 155 -2.90 40.56 -21.32
CA LYS A 155 -3.59 41.75 -20.80
C LYS A 155 -4.78 41.42 -19.90
N LEU A 156 -5.11 40.13 -19.73
CA LEU A 156 -6.17 39.72 -18.83
C LEU A 156 -5.80 40.07 -17.37
N PRO A 157 -6.80 40.29 -16.49
CA PRO A 157 -6.55 40.37 -15.06
C PRO A 157 -5.81 39.13 -14.55
N ALA A 158 -5.00 39.30 -13.50
CA ALA A 158 -4.39 38.17 -12.81
C ALA A 158 -5.47 37.19 -12.31
N GLY A 159 -5.28 35.88 -12.54
CA GLY A 159 -6.25 34.86 -12.15
C GLY A 159 -6.04 33.54 -12.88
N VAL A 160 -6.72 32.48 -12.41
CA VAL A 160 -6.50 31.09 -12.85
C VAL A 160 -6.65 30.89 -14.37
N TYR A 161 -7.57 31.61 -15.02
CA TYR A 161 -7.75 31.55 -16.48
C TYR A 161 -6.60 32.17 -17.27
N ARG A 162 -6.02 33.26 -16.78
CA ARG A 162 -4.82 33.86 -17.41
C ARG A 162 -3.63 32.91 -17.26
N ASP A 163 -3.49 32.28 -16.09
CA ASP A 163 -2.42 31.34 -15.83
C ASP A 163 -2.55 30.08 -16.71
N MET A 164 -3.77 29.57 -16.91
CA MET A 164 -4.02 28.49 -17.88
C MET A 164 -3.70 28.90 -19.32
N CYS A 165 -4.02 30.14 -19.72
CA CYS A 165 -3.62 30.67 -21.03
C CYS A 165 -2.10 30.74 -21.15
N ARG A 166 -1.40 31.07 -20.06
CA ARG A 166 0.07 31.17 -20.00
C ARG A 166 0.73 29.79 -20.19
N ASN A 167 0.16 28.71 -19.67
CA ASN A 167 0.62 27.34 -19.97
C ASN A 167 0.49 27.01 -21.47
N ILE A 168 -0.64 27.37 -22.10
CA ILE A 168 -0.81 27.15 -23.56
C ILE A 168 0.17 28.01 -24.36
N TYR A 169 0.48 29.23 -23.90
CA TYR A 169 1.51 30.05 -24.49
C TYR A 169 2.90 29.43 -24.35
N ALA A 170 3.25 28.85 -23.20
CA ALA A 170 4.50 28.09 -23.02
C ALA A 170 4.57 26.89 -23.96
N ARG A 171 3.46 26.17 -24.17
CA ARG A 171 3.40 25.10 -25.18
C ARG A 171 3.68 25.63 -26.58
N ALA A 172 3.08 26.76 -26.94
CA ALA A 172 3.31 27.38 -28.24
C ALA A 172 4.79 27.77 -28.42
N LEU A 173 5.41 28.38 -27.41
CA LEU A 173 6.85 28.68 -27.40
C LEU A 173 7.69 27.42 -27.61
N TYR A 174 7.37 26.33 -26.91
CA TYR A 174 8.06 25.06 -27.05
C TYR A 174 7.94 24.50 -28.48
N LYS A 175 6.73 24.47 -29.03
CA LYS A 175 6.45 23.95 -30.38
C LYS A 175 7.04 24.81 -31.50
N THR A 176 7.29 26.10 -31.25
CA THR A 176 7.96 27.00 -32.19
C THR A 176 9.46 27.17 -31.90
N GLY A 177 10.06 26.31 -31.07
CA GLY A 177 11.52 26.27 -30.85
C GLY A 177 12.06 27.15 -29.71
N ASN A 178 11.25 27.99 -29.07
CA ASN A 178 11.65 28.75 -27.87
C ASN A 178 11.48 27.91 -26.60
N ARG A 179 12.30 26.88 -26.48
CA ARG A 179 12.28 25.92 -25.37
C ARG A 179 12.61 26.57 -24.02
N LYS A 180 13.59 27.48 -23.99
CA LYS A 180 14.00 28.19 -22.76
C LYS A 180 12.87 29.03 -22.18
N GLY A 181 12.18 29.80 -23.02
CA GLY A 181 11.01 30.59 -22.61
C GLY A 181 9.87 29.71 -22.11
N ALA A 182 9.64 28.56 -22.74
CA ALA A 182 8.64 27.60 -22.29
C ALA A 182 8.99 27.00 -20.92
N ALA A 183 10.21 26.49 -20.74
CA ALA A 183 10.68 25.89 -19.48
C ALA A 183 10.61 26.89 -18.31
N ALA A 184 11.04 28.14 -18.52
CA ALA A 184 10.97 29.17 -17.49
C ALA A 184 9.52 29.46 -17.05
N ILE A 185 8.57 29.46 -17.98
CA ILE A 185 7.15 29.66 -17.66
C ILE A 185 6.58 28.47 -16.88
N TYR A 186 6.80 27.24 -17.36
CA TYR A 186 6.32 26.05 -16.64
C TYR A 186 6.91 25.96 -15.23
N ALA A 187 8.20 26.26 -15.08
CA ALA A 187 8.85 26.33 -13.78
C ALA A 187 8.21 27.37 -12.85
N GLN A 188 8.00 28.60 -13.34
CA GLN A 188 7.34 29.66 -12.57
C GLN A 188 5.89 29.36 -12.19
N GLN A 189 5.21 28.50 -12.95
CA GLN A 189 3.81 28.12 -12.73
C GLN A 189 3.67 26.81 -11.95
N GLY A 190 4.77 26.16 -11.57
CA GLY A 190 4.74 24.86 -10.89
C GLY A 190 4.20 23.71 -11.75
N ASP A 191 4.21 23.84 -13.08
CA ASP A 191 3.72 22.81 -14.00
C ASP A 191 4.80 21.75 -14.22
N TYR A 192 4.94 20.87 -13.23
CA TYR A 192 5.95 19.81 -13.17
C TYR A 192 5.94 18.92 -14.42
N GLU A 193 4.77 18.43 -14.82
CA GLU A 193 4.62 17.52 -15.97
C GLU A 193 5.07 18.17 -17.28
N SER A 194 4.61 19.39 -17.54
CA SER A 194 5.02 20.12 -18.75
C SER A 194 6.50 20.47 -18.72
N LEU A 195 7.03 20.83 -17.54
CA LEU A 195 8.45 21.12 -17.37
C LEU A 195 9.31 19.88 -17.65
N ARG A 196 8.97 18.72 -17.07
CA ARG A 196 9.66 17.44 -17.26
C ARG A 196 9.79 17.10 -18.75
N TRP A 197 8.70 17.18 -19.51
CA TRP A 197 8.74 17.02 -20.96
C TRP A 197 9.59 18.09 -21.66
N CYS A 198 9.45 19.35 -21.23
CA CYS A 198 10.20 20.46 -21.79
C CYS A 198 11.71 20.34 -21.54
N VAL A 199 12.19 19.63 -20.52
CA VAL A 199 13.62 19.52 -20.21
C VAL A 199 14.19 18.10 -20.30
N GLN A 200 13.45 17.15 -20.89
CA GLN A 200 13.84 15.74 -21.01
C GLN A 200 15.26 15.49 -21.57
N ASN A 201 15.79 16.38 -22.41
CA ASN A 201 17.14 16.25 -22.98
C ASN A 201 18.23 16.98 -22.15
N TYR A 202 17.86 17.67 -21.08
CA TYR A 202 18.72 18.52 -20.25
C TYR A 202 18.86 18.03 -18.80
N TRP A 203 18.18 16.94 -18.43
CA TRP A 203 18.28 16.28 -17.13
C TRP A 203 19.69 15.78 -16.75
N LYS A 204 20.58 15.58 -17.73
CA LYS A 204 21.98 15.22 -17.51
C LYS A 204 22.80 16.45 -17.15
N LEU A 205 23.93 16.23 -16.48
CA LEU A 205 24.82 17.28 -16.00
C LEU A 205 25.20 18.33 -17.06
N ASP A 206 25.45 17.93 -18.31
CA ASP A 206 25.80 18.87 -19.38
C ASP A 206 24.66 19.83 -19.73
N GLY A 207 23.41 19.36 -19.65
CA GLY A 207 22.23 20.18 -19.83
C GLY A 207 22.09 21.23 -18.71
N MET A 208 22.30 20.80 -17.47
CA MET A 208 22.32 21.70 -16.31
C MET A 208 23.42 22.76 -16.41
N LYS A 209 24.65 22.35 -16.77
CA LYS A 209 25.78 23.27 -16.99
C LYS A 209 25.44 24.33 -18.05
N LYS A 210 24.81 23.92 -19.15
CA LYS A 210 24.39 24.85 -20.20
C LYS A 210 23.37 25.87 -19.69
N ILE A 211 22.33 25.42 -18.99
CA ILE A 211 21.31 26.32 -18.44
C ILE A 211 21.92 27.29 -17.43
N TYR A 212 22.77 26.81 -16.52
CA TYR A 212 23.48 27.64 -15.55
C TYR A 212 24.41 28.67 -16.21
N ALA A 213 25.17 28.28 -17.24
CA ALA A 213 26.07 29.18 -17.95
C ALA A 213 25.31 30.33 -18.64
N GLU A 214 24.11 30.06 -19.14
CA GLU A 214 23.27 31.08 -19.78
C GLU A 214 22.50 31.95 -18.77
N ASP A 215 22.01 31.37 -17.67
CA ASP A 215 21.29 32.05 -16.61
C ASP A 215 21.48 31.30 -15.27
N PRO A 216 22.43 31.74 -14.42
CA PRO A 216 22.71 31.13 -13.12
C PRO A 216 21.52 31.12 -12.15
N ASN A 217 20.46 31.84 -12.47
CA ASN A 217 19.26 32.02 -11.64
C ASN A 217 17.99 31.56 -12.36
N SER A 218 18.14 30.71 -13.38
CA SER A 218 17.01 30.17 -14.12
C SER A 218 16.09 29.36 -13.18
N PRO A 219 14.77 29.60 -13.16
CA PRO A 219 13.83 28.83 -12.33
C PRO A 219 13.76 27.35 -12.73
N THR A 220 14.31 26.98 -13.89
CA THR A 220 14.42 25.58 -14.33
C THR A 220 15.48 24.80 -13.54
N LEU A 221 16.47 25.49 -12.94
CA LEU A 221 17.55 24.84 -12.19
C LEU A 221 17.03 24.15 -10.93
N ASP A 222 16.03 24.71 -10.25
CA ASP A 222 15.41 24.12 -9.05
C ASP A 222 14.90 22.70 -9.34
N PHE A 223 14.11 22.55 -10.42
CA PHE A 223 13.61 21.26 -10.90
C PHE A 223 14.75 20.32 -11.31
N LEU A 224 15.73 20.81 -12.08
CA LEU A 224 16.80 19.96 -12.61
C LEU A 224 17.71 19.42 -11.50
N VAL A 225 18.06 20.25 -10.52
CA VAL A 225 18.87 19.86 -9.36
C VAL A 225 18.11 18.84 -8.52
N GLN A 226 16.85 19.11 -8.16
CA GLN A 226 16.00 18.15 -7.44
C GLN A 226 15.89 16.82 -8.19
N ASN A 227 15.52 16.86 -9.47
CA ASN A 227 15.34 15.65 -10.27
C ASN A 227 16.65 14.86 -10.39
N PHE A 228 17.79 15.54 -10.55
CA PHE A 228 19.08 14.86 -10.58
C PHE A 228 19.38 14.15 -9.27
N VAL A 229 19.24 14.83 -8.12
CA VAL A 229 19.51 14.23 -6.80
C VAL A 229 18.54 13.10 -6.49
N ASN A 230 17.25 13.25 -6.82
CA ASN A 230 16.26 12.20 -6.64
C ASN A 230 16.56 10.97 -7.52
N SER A 231 17.04 11.18 -8.76
CA SER A 231 17.54 10.07 -9.58
C SER A 231 18.81 9.43 -9.00
N VAL A 232 19.74 10.21 -8.41
CA VAL A 232 20.87 9.61 -7.66
C VAL A 232 20.30 8.74 -6.53
N GLN A 233 19.35 9.26 -5.76
CA GLN A 233 18.73 8.55 -4.65
C GLN A 233 18.08 7.24 -5.10
N GLU A 234 17.23 7.23 -6.12
CA GLU A 234 16.62 6.00 -6.68
C GLU A 234 17.67 4.92 -6.97
N ASN A 235 18.80 5.31 -7.56
CA ASN A 235 19.86 4.36 -7.92
C ASN A 235 20.60 3.80 -6.70
N TYR A 236 20.82 4.60 -5.66
CA TYR A 236 21.47 4.13 -4.43
C TYR A 236 20.53 3.36 -3.50
N ASP A 237 19.23 3.66 -3.57
CA ASP A 237 18.18 3.04 -2.76
C ASP A 237 17.70 1.69 -3.35
N ASN A 238 17.98 1.39 -4.62
CA ASN A 238 17.60 0.14 -5.28
C ASN A 238 18.50 -1.06 -4.90
N TYR A 239 17.88 -2.24 -4.71
CA TYR A 239 18.54 -3.48 -4.26
C TYR A 239 19.42 -4.19 -5.30
N TRP A 240 19.48 -3.70 -6.55
CA TRP A 240 20.29 -4.31 -7.60
C TRP A 240 21.70 -3.72 -7.58
N GLU A 241 22.59 -4.31 -6.77
CA GLU A 241 23.98 -3.85 -6.53
C GLU A 241 24.76 -3.52 -7.82
N GLY A 242 24.45 -4.17 -8.95
CA GLY A 242 25.09 -3.94 -10.25
C GLY A 242 24.85 -2.55 -10.86
N GLU A 243 23.76 -1.86 -10.52
CA GLU A 243 23.44 -0.53 -11.09
C GLU A 243 24.08 0.62 -10.30
N ILE A 244 24.33 0.44 -8.99
CA ILE A 244 24.90 1.45 -8.08
C ILE A 244 26.26 1.95 -8.56
N GLN A 245 27.11 1.04 -9.08
CA GLN A 245 28.47 1.37 -9.51
C GLN A 245 28.51 2.28 -10.75
N SER A 246 27.48 2.22 -11.60
CA SER A 246 27.40 2.99 -12.84
C SER A 246 27.11 4.48 -12.62
N TYR A 247 26.44 4.84 -11.51
CA TYR A 247 25.98 6.20 -11.25
C TYR A 247 26.96 7.05 -10.43
N LYS A 248 27.88 6.42 -9.69
CA LYS A 248 28.88 7.11 -8.85
C LYS A 248 29.68 8.20 -9.59
N PRO A 249 30.21 7.97 -10.82
CA PRO A 249 30.95 9.00 -11.55
C PRO A 249 30.10 10.23 -11.89
N HIS A 250 28.80 10.03 -12.16
CA HIS A 250 27.86 11.12 -12.44
C HIS A 250 27.58 11.96 -11.20
N ALA A 251 27.38 11.31 -10.05
CA ALA A 251 27.22 11.97 -8.75
C ALA A 251 28.46 12.81 -8.39
N ASP A 252 29.66 12.26 -8.53
CA ASP A 252 30.91 12.98 -8.25
C ASP A 252 31.12 14.17 -9.20
N ALA A 253 30.76 14.01 -10.48
CA ALA A 253 30.84 15.10 -11.46
C ALA A 253 29.85 16.23 -11.13
N PHE A 254 28.64 15.89 -10.67
CA PHE A 254 27.68 16.87 -10.19
C PHE A 254 28.21 17.60 -8.95
N VAL A 255 28.74 16.90 -7.95
CA VAL A 255 29.30 17.52 -6.74
C VAL A 255 30.41 18.50 -7.09
N ARG A 256 31.31 18.16 -8.02
CA ARG A 256 32.36 19.09 -8.49
C ARG A 256 31.76 20.35 -9.12
N PHE A 257 30.72 20.18 -9.95
CA PHE A 257 30.03 21.30 -10.58
C PHE A 257 29.28 22.17 -9.57
N ALA A 258 28.52 21.58 -8.64
CA ALA A 258 27.82 22.30 -7.59
C ALA A 258 28.78 23.11 -6.70
N ASN A 259 29.93 22.54 -6.34
CA ASN A 259 31.00 23.26 -5.63
C ASN A 259 31.54 24.44 -6.45
N GLN A 260 31.69 24.28 -7.76
CA GLN A 260 32.07 25.38 -8.65
C GLN A 260 31.00 26.49 -8.65
N VAL A 261 29.72 26.14 -8.77
CA VAL A 261 28.60 27.10 -8.73
C VAL A 261 28.63 27.94 -7.44
N ILE A 262 28.84 27.28 -6.30
CA ILE A 262 28.94 27.94 -5.00
C ILE A 262 30.13 28.90 -4.94
N ARG A 263 31.31 28.47 -5.39
CA ARG A 263 32.53 29.32 -5.42
C ARG A 263 32.40 30.51 -6.35
N GLU A 264 31.69 30.37 -7.47
CA GLU A 264 31.47 31.46 -8.42
C GLU A 264 30.54 32.54 -7.89
N ASN A 265 29.70 32.23 -6.89
CA ASN A 265 28.79 33.17 -6.24
C ASN A 265 27.82 33.90 -7.20
N LYS A 266 27.48 33.27 -8.34
CA LYS A 266 26.53 33.83 -9.34
C LYS A 266 25.08 33.41 -9.09
N SER A 267 24.88 32.27 -8.42
CA SER A 267 23.56 31.81 -7.97
C SER A 267 23.08 32.67 -6.80
N LYS A 268 21.84 33.15 -6.85
CA LYS A 268 21.16 33.83 -5.74
C LYS A 268 20.69 32.86 -4.66
N VAL A 269 20.68 31.56 -4.95
CA VAL A 269 20.22 30.48 -4.08
C VAL A 269 21.31 29.40 -3.93
N PRO A 270 22.49 29.73 -3.38
CA PRO A 270 23.54 28.74 -3.20
C PRO A 270 23.16 27.59 -2.24
N ALA A 271 22.15 27.77 -1.37
CA ALA A 271 21.63 26.70 -0.51
C ALA A 271 21.19 25.46 -1.30
N LEU A 272 20.50 25.63 -2.44
CA LEU A 272 20.05 24.55 -3.34
C LEU A 272 21.20 23.62 -3.75
N TRP A 273 22.36 24.20 -4.06
CA TRP A 273 23.51 23.45 -4.52
C TRP A 273 24.22 22.77 -3.35
N GLN A 274 24.28 23.43 -2.19
CA GLN A 274 24.94 22.91 -1.00
C GLN A 274 24.14 21.75 -0.37
N GLU A 275 22.81 21.82 -0.32
CA GLU A 275 21.97 20.71 0.14
C GLU A 275 22.03 19.50 -0.80
N ALA A 276 22.10 19.74 -2.12
CA ALA A 276 22.25 18.68 -3.11
C ALA A 276 23.58 17.94 -2.95
N ILE A 277 24.67 18.66 -2.65
CA ILE A 277 25.96 18.06 -2.30
C ILE A 277 25.82 17.19 -1.04
N ALA A 278 25.21 17.73 0.02
CA ALA A 278 25.02 17.02 1.28
C ALA A 278 24.26 15.71 1.09
N MET A 279 23.16 15.73 0.33
CA MET A 279 22.38 14.53 0.07
C MET A 279 23.16 13.49 -0.76
N ILE A 280 23.88 13.92 -1.80
CA ILE A 280 24.71 13.00 -2.59
C ILE A 280 25.81 12.36 -1.72
N HIS A 281 26.46 13.12 -0.85
CA HIS A 281 27.46 12.56 0.05
C HIS A 281 26.85 11.61 1.09
N TYR A 282 25.63 11.87 1.57
CA TYR A 282 24.90 10.90 2.41
C TYR A 282 24.70 9.57 1.67
N LEU A 283 24.18 9.62 0.44
CA LEU A 283 23.95 8.44 -0.41
C LEU A 283 25.23 7.66 -0.70
N GLN A 284 26.35 8.36 -0.87
CA GLN A 284 27.67 7.76 -1.04
C GLN A 284 28.26 7.13 0.24
N GLY A 285 27.51 7.05 1.33
CA GLY A 285 27.96 6.47 2.60
C GLY A 285 28.89 7.39 3.39
N LYS A 286 28.80 8.73 3.21
CA LYS A 286 29.61 9.74 3.92
C LYS A 286 28.74 10.62 4.83
N PRO A 287 28.04 10.07 5.85
CA PRO A 287 27.06 10.82 6.62
C PRO A 287 27.68 11.97 7.45
N GLN A 288 28.91 11.85 7.94
CA GLN A 288 29.58 12.95 8.66
C GLN A 288 29.86 14.15 7.75
N LEU A 289 30.21 13.90 6.48
CA LEU A 289 30.42 14.96 5.50
C LEU A 289 29.09 15.62 5.14
N ALA A 290 28.06 14.82 4.89
CA ALA A 290 26.70 15.30 4.66
C ALA A 290 26.16 16.16 5.81
N LEU A 291 26.48 15.80 7.06
CA LEU A 291 26.10 16.57 8.25
C LEU A 291 26.69 17.99 8.22
N GLN A 292 27.99 18.12 7.95
CA GLN A 292 28.69 19.41 7.87
C GLN A 292 28.22 20.24 6.67
N GLU A 293 27.87 19.59 5.56
CA GLU A 293 27.44 20.27 4.34
C GLU A 293 25.99 20.75 4.43
N SER A 294 25.11 19.96 5.04
CA SER A 294 23.73 20.36 5.32
C SER A 294 23.67 21.49 6.36
N GLU A 295 24.53 21.48 7.38
CA GLU A 295 24.66 22.59 8.33
C GLU A 295 25.06 23.90 7.64
N ARG A 296 26.04 23.82 6.72
CA ARG A 296 26.40 24.97 5.88
C ARG A 296 25.24 25.42 5.00
N ALA A 297 24.51 24.50 4.36
CA ALA A 297 23.37 24.84 3.51
C ALA A 297 22.29 25.63 4.25
N MET A 298 21.99 25.28 5.51
CA MET A 298 21.01 25.98 6.35
C MET A 298 21.38 27.45 6.64
N GLN A 299 22.65 27.82 6.53
CA GLN A 299 23.14 29.19 6.76
C GLN A 299 23.31 29.99 5.46
N MET A 300 23.10 29.36 4.30
CA MET A 300 23.25 30.00 3.00
C MET A 300 21.97 30.70 2.55
N LYS A 301 22.10 31.58 1.55
CA LYS A 301 20.94 32.20 0.92
C LYS A 301 20.15 31.16 0.11
N GLY A 302 18.85 31.08 0.34
CA GLY A 302 17.93 30.12 -0.29
C GLY A 302 16.47 30.47 -0.04
N THR A 303 15.55 29.71 -0.62
CA THR A 303 14.13 29.75 -0.23
C THR A 303 13.91 29.01 1.09
N GLN A 304 12.79 29.24 1.78
CA GLN A 304 12.48 28.49 3.01
C GLN A 304 12.47 26.97 2.77
N MET A 305 11.98 26.51 1.61
CA MET A 305 11.94 25.09 1.28
C MET A 305 13.35 24.49 1.12
N MET A 306 14.29 25.22 0.51
CA MET A 306 15.70 24.78 0.45
C MET A 306 16.32 24.71 1.85
N LEU A 307 16.00 25.65 2.75
CA LEU A 307 16.50 25.57 4.13
C LEU A 307 15.86 24.42 4.91
N ASP A 308 14.58 24.15 4.67
CA ASP A 308 13.84 23.03 5.25
C ASP A 308 14.39 21.68 4.75
N ASN A 309 14.70 21.55 3.46
CA ASN A 309 15.34 20.37 2.87
C ASN A 309 16.74 20.15 3.44
N ALA A 310 17.58 21.19 3.49
CA ALA A 310 18.88 21.13 4.16
C ALA A 310 18.76 20.63 5.60
N ARG A 311 17.77 21.11 6.35
CA ARG A 311 17.49 20.66 7.73
C ARG A 311 17.03 19.20 7.79
N CYS A 312 16.19 18.76 6.86
CA CYS A 312 15.78 17.36 6.74
C CYS A 312 16.97 16.43 6.44
N ILE A 313 17.84 16.83 5.50
CA ILE A 313 19.07 16.10 5.17
C ILE A 313 20.03 16.09 6.37
N HIS A 314 20.11 17.20 7.11
CA HIS A 314 20.89 17.29 8.35
C HIS A 314 20.40 16.27 9.38
N LEU A 315 19.08 16.19 9.63
CA LEU A 315 18.50 15.20 10.54
C LEU A 315 18.77 13.76 10.05
N LEU A 316 18.62 13.49 8.76
CA LEU A 316 18.91 12.17 8.18
C LEU A 316 20.38 11.78 8.38
N ALA A 317 21.31 12.70 8.14
CA ALA A 317 22.74 12.48 8.36
C ALA A 317 23.08 12.30 9.86
N TYR A 318 22.55 13.19 10.71
CA TYR A 318 22.76 13.18 12.16
C TYR A 318 22.28 11.87 12.77
N SER A 319 21.04 11.48 12.47
CA SER A 319 20.44 10.24 12.94
C SER A 319 21.18 8.99 12.44
N ARG A 320 21.96 9.06 11.36
CA ARG A 320 22.77 7.92 10.89
C ARG A 320 24.13 7.80 11.57
N CYS A 321 24.79 8.92 11.89
CA CYS A 321 26.21 8.91 12.28
C CYS A 321 26.49 9.18 13.77
N MET A 322 25.50 9.63 14.52
CA MET A 322 25.65 9.91 15.95
C MET A 322 25.33 8.68 16.81
N ASN A 323 26.01 8.55 17.94
CA ASN A 323 25.73 7.51 18.92
C ASN A 323 24.44 7.83 19.68
N ARG A 324 23.67 6.80 20.03
CA ARG A 324 22.44 6.94 20.81
C ARG A 324 22.77 7.23 22.28
N ASP A 325 22.92 8.50 22.63
CA ASP A 325 23.00 9.02 24.00
C ASP A 325 21.83 9.98 24.30
N ALA A 326 21.81 10.59 25.49
CA ALA A 326 20.75 11.53 25.86
C ALA A 326 20.69 12.74 24.91
N LYS A 327 21.84 13.25 24.46
CA LYS A 327 21.92 14.38 23.53
C LYS A 327 21.34 14.00 22.17
N TYR A 328 21.65 12.81 21.67
CA TYR A 328 21.06 12.27 20.45
C TYR A 328 19.54 12.23 20.55
N SER A 329 19.00 11.66 21.63
CA SER A 329 17.56 11.57 21.84
C SER A 329 16.91 12.94 21.87
N ASP A 330 17.51 13.93 22.55
CA ASP A 330 16.98 15.29 22.62
C ASP A 330 16.99 15.98 21.24
N VAL A 331 18.11 15.91 20.50
CA VAL A 331 18.25 16.54 19.18
C VAL A 331 17.28 15.89 18.17
N VAL A 332 17.27 14.57 18.06
CA VAL A 332 16.38 13.87 17.12
C VAL A 332 14.93 14.15 17.43
N THR A 333 14.54 14.15 18.71
CA THR A 333 13.15 14.43 19.11
C THR A 333 12.74 15.86 18.76
N GLN A 334 13.63 16.84 19.00
CA GLN A 334 13.36 18.24 18.65
C GLN A 334 13.15 18.40 17.13
N GLU A 335 13.95 17.71 16.32
CA GLU A 335 13.85 17.77 14.87
C GLU A 335 12.63 16.99 14.34
N LEU A 336 12.25 15.86 14.95
CA LEU A 336 11.00 15.16 14.63
C LEU A 336 9.77 16.03 14.97
N ALA A 337 9.76 16.71 16.11
CA ALA A 337 8.71 17.66 16.48
C ALA A 337 8.64 18.86 15.52
N TYR A 338 9.78 19.29 14.96
CA TYR A 338 9.81 20.28 13.89
C TYR A 338 9.11 19.76 12.63
N LEU A 339 9.40 18.53 12.18
CA LEU A 339 8.70 17.92 11.05
C LEU A 339 7.19 17.82 11.31
N ASP A 340 6.78 17.38 12.51
CA ASP A 340 5.37 17.28 12.88
C ASP A 340 4.66 18.64 12.81
N SER A 341 5.33 19.74 13.20
CA SER A 341 4.76 21.09 13.10
C SER A 341 4.53 21.58 11.66
N LYS A 342 5.18 20.93 10.68
CA LYS A 342 5.08 21.26 9.25
C LYS A 342 4.06 20.42 8.50
N ILE A 343 3.62 19.30 9.08
CA ILE A 343 2.57 18.45 8.52
C ILE A 343 1.23 19.12 8.80
N LYS A 344 0.54 19.57 7.74
CA LYS A 344 -0.80 20.19 7.83
C LYS A 344 -1.87 19.12 7.65
N ASP A 345 -2.99 19.26 8.36
CA ASP A 345 -4.24 18.50 8.15
C ASP A 345 -4.08 16.95 8.12
N ASN A 346 -3.07 16.40 8.81
CA ASN A 346 -2.70 14.98 8.73
C ASN A 346 -2.50 14.50 7.27
N ASP A 347 -1.90 15.36 6.45
CA ASP A 347 -1.47 15.01 5.10
C ASP A 347 -0.26 14.07 5.17
N ASP A 348 -0.57 12.78 5.25
CA ASP A 348 0.42 11.71 5.27
C ASP A 348 1.27 11.63 3.99
N ASP A 349 0.82 12.26 2.89
CA ASP A 349 1.56 12.35 1.63
C ASP A 349 2.47 13.58 1.55
N SER A 350 2.41 14.46 2.54
CA SER A 350 3.27 15.63 2.60
C SER A 350 4.75 15.23 2.65
N TYR A 351 5.59 16.06 2.03
CA TYR A 351 7.04 15.90 2.03
C TYR A 351 7.63 15.65 3.43
N PHE A 352 7.19 16.42 4.44
CA PHE A 352 7.71 16.29 5.81
C PHE A 352 7.30 14.98 6.49
N CYS A 353 6.09 14.46 6.20
CA CYS A 353 5.66 13.15 6.68
C CYS A 353 6.54 12.04 6.09
N ARG A 354 6.79 12.10 4.78
CA ARG A 354 7.65 11.15 4.06
C ARG A 354 9.10 11.15 4.55
N VAL A 355 9.67 12.33 4.80
CA VAL A 355 10.99 12.48 5.43
C VAL A 355 11.02 11.83 6.82
N ARG A 356 10.01 12.12 7.65
CA ARG A 356 9.89 11.51 9.00
C ARG A 356 9.87 9.99 8.91
N HIS A 357 9.07 9.43 7.99
CA HIS A 357 8.96 7.99 7.77
C HIS A 357 10.30 7.36 7.39
N ARG A 358 11.00 7.96 6.41
CA ARG A 358 12.32 7.48 6.00
C ARG A 358 13.31 7.45 7.16
N ILE A 359 13.37 8.52 7.96
CA ILE A 359 14.32 8.65 9.08
C ILE A 359 14.01 7.63 10.18
N LEU A 360 12.74 7.52 10.57
CA LEU A 360 12.29 6.55 11.55
C LEU A 360 12.63 5.11 11.09
N TYR A 361 12.31 4.76 9.85
CA TYR A 361 12.53 3.43 9.31
C TYR A 361 14.01 3.08 9.08
N GLN A 362 14.77 3.91 8.37
CA GLN A 362 16.14 3.59 7.96
C GLN A 362 17.15 3.75 9.09
N ASN A 363 16.95 4.74 9.98
CA ASN A 363 17.93 5.08 11.00
C ASN A 363 17.45 4.69 12.40
N ILE A 364 16.26 5.12 12.83
CA ILE A 364 15.84 4.96 14.22
C ILE A 364 15.57 3.49 14.57
N VAL A 365 14.84 2.76 13.71
CA VAL A 365 14.62 1.31 13.88
C VAL A 365 15.95 0.56 14.00
N GLU A 366 16.94 0.91 13.17
CA GLU A 366 18.25 0.27 13.19
C GLU A 366 19.05 0.56 14.47
N HIS A 367 18.92 1.76 15.04
CA HIS A 367 19.51 2.07 16.35
C HIS A 367 18.95 1.20 17.47
N TYR A 368 17.63 1.03 17.50
CA TYR A 368 17.00 0.12 18.46
C TYR A 368 17.46 -1.32 18.26
N ARG A 369 17.53 -1.81 17.00
CA ARG A 369 18.04 -3.15 16.68
C ARG A 369 19.48 -3.36 17.14
N LYS A 370 20.39 -2.41 16.84
CA LYS A 370 21.80 -2.48 17.27
C LYS A 370 21.98 -2.46 18.79
N ALA A 371 21.06 -1.82 19.51
CA ALA A 371 21.03 -1.81 20.97
C ALA A 371 20.41 -3.09 21.58
N GLY A 372 19.94 -4.03 20.76
CA GLY A 372 19.23 -5.22 21.23
C GLY A 372 17.79 -4.94 21.70
N ASP A 373 17.28 -3.73 21.51
CA ASP A 373 15.92 -3.35 21.88
C ASP A 373 14.94 -3.60 20.72
N GLN A 374 14.62 -4.88 20.54
CA GLN A 374 13.70 -5.33 19.48
C GLN A 374 12.28 -4.72 19.62
N TYR A 375 11.84 -4.42 20.84
CA TYR A 375 10.50 -3.88 21.09
C TYR A 375 10.43 -2.38 20.83
N GLY A 376 11.50 -1.62 21.13
CA GLY A 376 11.63 -0.24 20.68
C GLY A 376 11.70 -0.12 19.17
N ALA A 377 12.40 -1.05 18.50
CA ALA A 377 12.42 -1.14 17.05
C ALA A 377 11.01 -1.40 16.48
N LEU A 378 10.28 -2.36 17.05
CA LEU A 378 8.90 -2.68 16.65
C LEU A 378 7.94 -1.52 16.93
N ALA A 379 8.05 -0.86 18.09
CA ALA A 379 7.23 0.30 18.43
C ALA A 379 7.47 1.47 17.47
N THR A 380 8.72 1.67 17.04
CA THR A 380 9.07 2.69 16.03
C THR A 380 8.45 2.36 14.67
N LEU A 381 8.46 1.08 14.24
CA LEU A 381 7.80 0.66 13.00
C LEU A 381 6.30 0.95 13.01
N GLY A 382 5.63 0.78 14.16
CA GLY A 382 4.21 1.09 14.31
C GLY A 382 3.84 2.56 14.04
N ILE A 383 4.80 3.49 14.17
CA ILE A 383 4.59 4.93 13.89
C ILE A 383 4.74 5.24 12.39
N VAL A 384 5.63 4.53 11.71
CA VAL A 384 5.94 4.73 10.28
C VAL A 384 4.75 4.34 9.38
N LEU A 385 3.84 3.51 9.90
CA LEU A 385 2.87 2.75 9.13
C LEU A 385 1.45 3.15 9.49
N GLN A 386 1.03 4.32 9.02
CA GLN A 386 -0.36 4.76 9.16
C GLN A 386 -1.28 4.03 8.17
N PRO A 387 -2.48 3.61 8.59
CA PRO A 387 -3.45 3.00 7.69
C PRO A 387 -4.10 4.04 6.78
N LYS A 388 -3.78 4.03 5.48
CA LYS A 388 -4.71 4.51 4.44
C LYS A 388 -5.05 3.39 3.44
N PRO A 389 -6.30 3.36 2.95
CA PRO A 389 -6.70 2.49 1.85
C PRO A 389 -6.30 3.08 0.49
N SER A 390 -5.06 3.55 0.32
CA SER A 390 -4.51 3.86 -1.00
C SER A 390 -3.77 2.65 -1.54
N VAL A 391 -3.75 2.46 -2.85
CA VAL A 391 -3.13 1.29 -3.50
C VAL A 391 -1.63 1.19 -3.19
N GLU A 392 -0.96 2.31 -2.88
CA GLU A 392 0.43 2.37 -2.41
C GLU A 392 0.54 2.10 -0.89
N SER A 393 -0.44 2.53 -0.08
CA SER A 393 -0.51 2.26 1.36
C SER A 393 -1.01 0.86 1.73
N PHE A 394 -1.43 0.05 0.76
CA PHE A 394 -1.69 -1.37 1.00
C PHE A 394 -0.43 -2.07 1.53
N TYR A 395 0.77 -1.69 1.07
CA TYR A 395 2.01 -2.44 1.31
C TYR A 395 2.75 -2.06 2.59
N SER A 396 2.64 -0.80 3.03
CA SER A 396 3.37 -0.29 4.19
C SER A 396 2.85 -0.93 5.50
N ASN A 397 1.54 -1.07 5.66
CA ASN A 397 0.92 -1.65 6.86
C ASN A 397 1.29 -3.13 7.11
N TYR A 398 1.70 -3.86 6.08
CA TYR A 398 2.15 -5.25 6.24
C TYR A 398 3.41 -5.35 7.09
N GLU A 399 4.35 -4.41 7.05
CA GLU A 399 5.64 -4.65 7.74
C GLU A 399 5.52 -4.67 9.28
N TYR A 400 4.74 -3.76 9.88
CA TYR A 400 4.48 -3.81 11.33
C TYR A 400 3.61 -5.02 11.67
N GLU A 401 2.52 -5.22 10.94
CA GLU A 401 1.58 -6.31 11.20
C GLU A 401 2.21 -7.70 10.98
N ASP A 402 3.09 -7.86 9.98
CA ASP A 402 3.88 -9.07 9.71
C ASP A 402 4.91 -9.29 10.81
N LYS A 403 5.55 -8.22 11.30
CA LYS A 403 6.47 -8.33 12.44
C LYS A 403 5.75 -8.72 13.72
N VAL A 404 4.61 -8.10 14.02
CA VAL A 404 3.74 -8.50 15.14
C VAL A 404 3.25 -9.93 14.93
N ASP A 405 2.82 -10.32 13.73
CA ASP A 405 2.39 -11.68 13.41
C ASP A 405 3.55 -12.67 13.56
N SER A 406 4.80 -12.30 13.27
CA SER A 406 5.97 -13.18 13.44
C SER A 406 6.36 -13.48 14.91
N LEU A 407 5.85 -12.72 15.89
CA LEU A 407 6.11 -12.96 17.31
C LEU A 407 5.32 -14.16 17.85
N SER A 408 5.87 -14.88 18.83
CA SER A 408 5.07 -15.78 19.68
C SER A 408 4.07 -15.02 20.55
N ALA A 409 3.16 -15.74 21.20
CA ALA A 409 2.21 -15.19 22.16
C ALA A 409 2.92 -14.52 23.35
N ASP A 410 3.93 -15.18 23.91
CA ASP A 410 4.71 -14.65 25.04
C ASP A 410 5.54 -13.41 24.62
N GLN A 411 6.11 -13.41 23.40
CA GLN A 411 6.81 -12.24 22.85
C GLN A 411 5.85 -11.07 22.59
N THR A 412 4.63 -11.35 22.12
CA THR A 412 3.60 -10.32 21.91
C THR A 412 3.13 -9.75 23.24
N LEU A 413 2.96 -10.58 24.27
CA LEU A 413 2.65 -10.12 25.62
C LEU A 413 3.77 -9.25 26.19
N ALA A 414 5.03 -9.67 26.04
CA ALA A 414 6.19 -8.90 26.46
C ALA A 414 6.31 -7.56 25.72
N TYR A 415 5.97 -7.52 24.43
CA TYR A 415 5.89 -6.27 23.67
C TYR A 415 4.80 -5.32 24.20
N VAL A 416 3.63 -5.86 24.55
CA VAL A 416 2.56 -5.07 25.17
C VAL A 416 2.96 -4.55 26.55
N ASP A 417 3.65 -5.37 27.35
CA ASP A 417 4.15 -4.95 28.65
C ASP A 417 5.26 -3.90 28.52
N TYR A 418 6.12 -4.01 27.51
CA TYR A 418 7.08 -2.96 27.12
C TYR A 418 6.36 -1.63 26.86
N ILE A 419 5.32 -1.62 26.01
CA ILE A 419 4.53 -0.41 25.72
C ILE A 419 3.93 0.16 27.02
N LYS A 420 3.30 -0.68 27.86
CA LYS A 420 2.68 -0.22 29.12
C LYS A 420 3.72 0.36 30.09
N GLN A 421 4.86 -0.29 30.23
CA GLN A 421 5.96 0.15 31.08
C GLN A 421 6.46 1.53 30.64
N HIS A 422 6.76 1.69 29.35
CA HIS A 422 7.27 2.94 28.81
C HIS A 422 6.20 4.05 28.80
N ASN A 423 4.92 3.72 28.63
CA ASN A 423 3.83 4.68 28.85
C ASN A 423 3.76 5.18 30.30
N ALA A 424 4.03 4.32 31.29
CA ALA A 424 4.10 4.72 32.69
C ALA A 424 5.35 5.54 33.00
N HIS A 425 6.50 5.14 32.45
CA HIS A 425 7.76 5.88 32.56
C HIS A 425 7.68 7.27 31.93
N MET A 426 7.05 7.41 30.77
CA MET A 426 6.80 8.69 30.09
C MET A 426 6.07 9.67 31.01
N LYS A 427 5.02 9.22 31.72
CA LYS A 427 4.28 10.05 32.69
C LYS A 427 5.13 10.46 33.90
N GLN A 428 6.20 9.72 34.19
CA GLN A 428 7.12 9.96 35.30
C GLN A 428 8.42 10.66 34.85
N GLY A 429 8.59 10.95 33.56
CA GLY A 429 9.82 11.54 33.01
C GLY A 429 11.05 10.62 33.04
N LYS A 430 10.87 9.29 33.13
CA LYS A 430 11.97 8.31 33.30
C LYS A 430 12.63 7.88 31.98
N ASP A 431 11.88 7.89 30.88
CA ASP A 431 12.42 7.51 29.57
C ASP A 431 13.11 8.69 28.89
N ASP A 432 14.05 8.41 27.98
CA ASP A 432 14.69 9.43 27.15
C ASP A 432 13.70 10.12 26.19
N ALA A 433 14.07 11.28 25.64
CA ALA A 433 13.16 12.09 24.83
C ALA A 433 12.60 11.35 23.61
N LEU A 434 13.41 10.52 22.94
CA LEU A 434 13.01 9.80 21.73
C LEU A 434 12.05 8.67 22.06
N THR A 435 12.33 7.91 23.12
CA THR A 435 11.40 6.88 23.61
C THR A 435 10.06 7.50 24.01
N ARG A 436 10.07 8.65 24.71
CA ARG A 436 8.83 9.38 25.04
C ARG A 436 8.09 9.85 23.79
N TYR A 437 8.79 10.37 22.79
CA TYR A 437 8.20 10.76 21.50
C TYR A 437 7.47 9.58 20.85
N ILE A 438 8.12 8.41 20.78
CA ILE A 438 7.53 7.19 20.22
C ILE A 438 6.28 6.78 21.01
N MET A 439 6.34 6.79 22.34
CA MET A 439 5.23 6.36 23.19
C MET A 439 4.02 7.30 23.16
N GLN A 440 4.20 8.59 22.86
CA GLN A 440 3.08 9.53 22.71
C GLN A 440 2.07 9.08 21.64
N TRP A 441 2.53 8.41 20.57
CA TRP A 441 1.69 7.84 19.52
C TRP A 441 0.78 6.71 20.02
N TYR A 442 1.12 6.06 21.13
CA TYR A 442 0.33 5.00 21.75
C TYR A 442 -0.60 5.51 22.87
N VAL A 443 -0.55 6.81 23.23
CA VAL A 443 -1.27 7.39 24.38
C VAL A 443 -2.15 8.61 23.99
N GLY A 444 -1.85 9.29 22.89
CA GLY A 444 -2.49 10.56 22.50
C GLY A 444 -3.85 10.42 21.80
N LYS A 445 -4.70 11.46 21.94
CA LYS A 445 -6.00 11.63 21.25
C LYS A 445 -5.88 12.04 19.76
N GLY A 446 -4.70 11.94 19.15
CA GLY A 446 -4.38 12.61 17.88
C GLY A 446 -3.77 11.76 16.77
N SER A 447 -3.62 10.45 16.95
CA SER A 447 -3.10 9.58 15.88
C SER A 447 -3.77 8.23 15.94
N VAL A 448 -4.31 7.82 14.80
CA VAL A 448 -5.08 6.61 14.56
C VAL A 448 -6.49 6.66 15.15
N ASP A 449 -7.50 6.40 14.31
CA ASP A 449 -8.81 5.91 14.78
C ASP A 449 -8.60 4.61 15.57
N HIS A 450 -8.21 4.70 16.85
CA HIS A 450 -8.33 3.73 17.94
C HIS A 450 -8.41 2.22 17.58
N TYR A 451 -7.63 1.72 16.61
CA TYR A 451 -7.65 0.29 16.27
C TYR A 451 -6.63 -0.50 17.09
N ILE A 452 -5.52 0.11 17.54
CA ILE A 452 -4.55 -0.49 18.48
C ILE A 452 -4.98 -0.15 19.91
N ASP A 453 -6.04 -0.79 20.37
CA ASP A 453 -6.57 -0.62 21.72
C ASP A 453 -6.37 -1.90 22.57
N ALA A 454 -6.95 -1.91 23.77
CA ALA A 454 -6.90 -3.08 24.64
C ALA A 454 -7.56 -4.33 23.98
N ASN A 455 -8.58 -4.13 23.13
CA ASN A 455 -9.27 -5.23 22.45
C ASN A 455 -8.39 -5.82 21.33
N TYR A 456 -7.68 -4.98 20.58
CA TYR A 456 -6.70 -5.40 19.59
C TYR A 456 -5.62 -6.28 20.17
N PHE A 457 -4.96 -5.84 21.24
CA PHE A 457 -3.92 -6.65 21.87
C PHE A 457 -4.49 -7.91 22.52
N ALA A 458 -5.68 -7.86 23.14
CA ALA A 458 -6.31 -9.04 23.70
C ALA A 458 -6.68 -10.08 22.61
N ASP A 459 -7.25 -9.66 21.48
CA ASP A 459 -7.56 -10.57 20.36
C ASP A 459 -6.28 -11.14 19.74
N ARG A 460 -5.24 -10.32 19.51
CA ARG A 460 -3.96 -10.76 18.94
C ARG A 460 -3.24 -11.75 19.86
N ILE A 461 -3.06 -11.42 21.14
CA ILE A 461 -2.41 -12.30 22.12
C ILE A 461 -3.20 -13.61 22.27
N GLY A 462 -4.52 -13.51 22.41
CA GLY A 462 -5.40 -14.66 22.55
C GLY A 462 -5.35 -15.58 21.32
N THR A 463 -5.37 -15.02 20.12
CA THR A 463 -5.27 -15.78 18.86
C THR A 463 -3.90 -16.45 18.73
N LYS A 464 -2.82 -15.80 19.16
CA LYS A 464 -1.48 -16.41 19.17
C LYS A 464 -1.38 -17.57 20.14
N TYR A 465 -1.90 -17.46 21.36
CA TYR A 465 -1.97 -18.61 22.27
C TYR A 465 -2.80 -19.75 21.67
N LEU A 466 -3.93 -19.46 21.02
CA LEU A 466 -4.74 -20.47 20.33
C LEU A 466 -3.91 -21.18 19.25
N ARG A 467 -3.23 -20.42 18.39
CA ARG A 467 -2.35 -20.91 17.32
C ARG A 467 -1.15 -21.73 17.83
N GLU A 468 -0.67 -21.46 19.04
CA GLU A 468 0.33 -22.27 19.75
C GLU A 468 -0.27 -23.55 20.40
N GLY A 469 -1.59 -23.74 20.36
CA GLY A 469 -2.28 -24.83 21.04
C GLY A 469 -2.47 -24.62 22.55
N ARG A 470 -2.21 -23.41 23.06
CA ARG A 470 -2.34 -23.01 24.47
C ARG A 470 -3.73 -22.45 24.74
N PHE A 471 -4.74 -23.30 24.60
CA PHE A 471 -6.16 -22.89 24.60
C PHE A 471 -6.62 -22.25 25.92
N ALA A 472 -6.11 -22.70 27.07
CA ALA A 472 -6.47 -22.13 28.37
C ALA A 472 -5.92 -20.72 28.54
N GLU A 473 -4.71 -20.45 28.08
CA GLU A 473 -4.10 -19.13 28.07
C GLU A 473 -4.79 -18.21 27.07
N ALA A 474 -5.16 -18.72 25.90
CA ALA A 474 -5.93 -17.97 24.91
C ALA A 474 -7.24 -17.41 25.50
N LEU A 475 -7.98 -18.23 26.27
CA LEU A 475 -9.24 -17.81 26.90
C LEU A 475 -9.08 -16.62 27.85
N LYS A 476 -7.95 -16.51 28.57
CA LYS A 476 -7.67 -15.37 29.48
C LYS A 476 -7.67 -14.01 28.78
N PHE A 477 -7.52 -13.99 27.46
CA PHE A 477 -7.53 -12.79 26.62
C PHE A 477 -8.78 -12.73 25.73
N LEU A 478 -9.10 -13.80 25.00
CA LEU A 478 -10.20 -13.82 24.03
C LEU A 478 -11.57 -13.57 24.67
N GLU A 479 -11.79 -14.02 25.92
CA GLU A 479 -13.06 -13.79 26.63
C GLU A 479 -13.29 -12.32 27.01
N LYS A 480 -12.23 -11.50 27.02
CA LYS A 480 -12.32 -10.06 27.30
C LYS A 480 -12.64 -9.24 26.05
N VAL A 481 -12.53 -9.84 24.86
CA VAL A 481 -12.77 -9.16 23.59
C VAL A 481 -14.29 -9.11 23.32
N PRO A 482 -14.89 -7.92 23.23
CA PRO A 482 -16.33 -7.80 23.02
C PRO A 482 -16.74 -8.26 21.63
N LEU A 483 -17.92 -8.86 21.51
CA LEU A 483 -18.45 -9.36 20.23
C LEU A 483 -18.56 -8.25 19.16
N SER A 484 -18.84 -7.01 19.58
CA SER A 484 -18.88 -5.84 18.70
C SER A 484 -17.51 -5.46 18.11
N TYR A 485 -16.41 -5.84 18.77
CA TYR A 485 -15.07 -5.72 18.18
C TYR A 485 -14.85 -6.79 17.12
N VAL A 486 -15.15 -8.05 17.45
CA VAL A 486 -15.00 -9.19 16.52
C VAL A 486 -15.85 -8.99 15.25
N ALA A 487 -17.10 -8.51 15.40
CA ALA A 487 -18.02 -8.28 14.29
C ALA A 487 -17.55 -7.21 13.28
N ARG A 488 -16.66 -6.30 13.71
CA ARG A 488 -16.08 -5.25 12.84
C ARG A 488 -14.83 -5.72 12.10
N GLN A 489 -14.28 -6.88 12.43
CA GLN A 489 -13.11 -7.42 11.73
C GLN A 489 -13.49 -7.93 10.33
N GLY A 490 -12.57 -7.80 9.37
CA GLY A 490 -12.76 -8.35 8.01
C GLY A 490 -13.00 -9.87 8.00
N LEU A 491 -12.58 -10.57 9.06
CA LEU A 491 -12.76 -12.01 9.24
C LEU A 491 -14.18 -12.42 9.66
N ALA A 492 -14.98 -11.50 10.20
CA ALA A 492 -16.32 -11.79 10.71
C ALA A 492 -17.22 -12.41 9.63
N TYR A 493 -16.99 -12.04 8.36
CA TYR A 493 -17.66 -12.60 7.19
C TYR A 493 -17.52 -14.13 7.11
N TYR A 494 -16.31 -14.64 7.31
CA TYR A 494 -16.00 -16.07 7.31
C TYR A 494 -16.50 -16.75 8.59
N MET A 495 -16.28 -16.12 9.75
CA MET A 495 -16.74 -16.63 11.05
C MET A 495 -18.24 -16.88 11.06
N ALA A 496 -19.05 -15.99 10.49
CA ALA A 496 -20.50 -16.13 10.50
C ALA A 496 -21.04 -17.28 9.59
N ARG A 497 -20.24 -17.74 8.62
CA ARG A 497 -20.72 -18.63 7.54
C ARG A 497 -20.04 -19.99 7.51
N ARG A 498 -18.94 -20.15 8.22
CA ARG A 498 -18.20 -21.40 8.31
C ARG A 498 -18.33 -22.00 9.70
N SER A 499 -18.24 -23.32 9.75
CA SER A 499 -18.30 -24.10 10.97
C SER A 499 -17.11 -25.04 11.03
N TYR A 500 -16.36 -24.96 12.14
CA TYR A 500 -15.26 -25.87 12.44
C TYR A 500 -15.77 -27.26 12.89
N ASN A 501 -17.09 -27.43 13.06
CA ASN A 501 -17.73 -28.69 13.47
C ASN A 501 -18.05 -29.63 12.31
N ARG A 502 -17.78 -29.20 11.07
CA ARG A 502 -18.01 -30.02 9.87
C ARG A 502 -16.70 -30.64 9.43
N ASP A 503 -16.71 -31.92 9.13
CA ASP A 503 -15.51 -32.60 8.63
C ASP A 503 -15.20 -32.15 7.20
N ARG A 504 -14.05 -31.49 7.01
CA ARG A 504 -13.68 -30.86 5.73
C ARG A 504 -13.62 -31.83 4.56
N TRP A 505 -13.23 -33.08 4.84
CA TRP A 505 -13.16 -34.18 3.88
C TRP A 505 -14.53 -34.78 3.53
N ILE A 506 -15.58 -34.49 4.31
CA ILE A 506 -16.95 -34.95 4.06
C ILE A 506 -17.76 -33.91 3.29
N VAL A 507 -17.78 -32.66 3.80
CA VAL A 507 -18.67 -31.62 3.26
C VAL A 507 -18.06 -30.83 2.10
N GLY A 508 -16.79 -31.10 1.76
CA GLY A 508 -16.06 -30.28 0.81
C GLY A 508 -15.81 -28.87 1.37
N ARG A 509 -15.46 -27.92 0.49
CA ARG A 509 -15.12 -26.56 0.89
C ARG A 509 -16.38 -25.84 1.33
N GLN A 510 -16.35 -25.19 2.48
CA GLN A 510 -17.39 -24.25 2.90
C GLN A 510 -17.23 -22.94 2.12
N VAL A 511 -17.61 -23.01 0.84
CA VAL A 511 -17.54 -21.90 -0.12
C VAL A 511 -18.45 -20.79 0.36
N VAL A 512 -17.85 -19.61 0.46
CA VAL A 512 -18.58 -18.37 0.69
C VAL A 512 -18.44 -17.55 -0.58
N LYS A 513 -19.54 -17.04 -1.13
CA LYS A 513 -19.51 -16.21 -2.35
C LYS A 513 -18.55 -15.03 -2.09
N GLU A 514 -17.56 -14.84 -2.95
CA GLU A 514 -16.59 -13.77 -2.72
C GLU A 514 -17.29 -12.42 -2.56
N ARG A 515 -16.84 -11.67 -1.55
CA ARG A 515 -17.17 -10.26 -1.43
C ARG A 515 -16.64 -9.59 -2.70
N ALA A 516 -17.50 -8.96 -3.50
CA ALA A 516 -17.00 -8.07 -4.54
C ALA A 516 -16.11 -7.05 -3.82
N PRO A 517 -14.82 -6.89 -4.20
CA PRO A 517 -13.86 -6.08 -3.43
C PRO A 517 -14.23 -4.60 -3.27
N TRP A 518 -15.39 -4.18 -3.81
CA TRP A 518 -15.88 -2.81 -3.90
C TRP A 518 -17.38 -2.65 -3.60
N SER A 519 -18.11 -3.70 -3.17
CA SER A 519 -19.52 -3.52 -2.79
C SER A 519 -19.61 -3.05 -1.35
N GLU A 520 -20.15 -1.85 -1.15
CA GLU A 520 -20.59 -1.30 0.16
C GLU A 520 -21.74 -2.12 0.78
N GLU A 521 -22.31 -3.07 0.03
CA GLU A 521 -23.39 -3.92 0.49
C GLU A 521 -22.90 -5.05 1.42
N GLU A 522 -23.51 -5.07 2.61
CA GLU A 522 -23.37 -5.99 3.75
C GLU A 522 -22.09 -5.88 4.60
N TYR A 523 -22.03 -4.81 5.41
CA TYR A 523 -21.41 -4.94 6.74
C TYR A 523 -22.15 -6.03 7.54
N VAL A 524 -21.42 -7.09 7.91
CA VAL A 524 -21.90 -8.31 8.61
C VAL A 524 -22.20 -8.05 10.09
N GLU A 525 -22.56 -6.82 10.48
CA GLU A 525 -22.84 -6.52 11.88
C GLU A 525 -23.99 -7.40 12.45
N SER A 526 -24.82 -8.00 11.59
CA SER A 526 -26.08 -8.64 11.97
C SER A 526 -26.09 -10.18 12.11
N SER A 527 -24.97 -10.92 11.95
CA SER A 527 -25.04 -12.40 11.95
C SER A 527 -24.10 -13.18 12.89
N LEU A 528 -23.13 -12.55 13.55
CA LEU A 528 -22.22 -13.28 14.45
C LEU A 528 -22.88 -13.50 15.84
N LYS A 529 -23.04 -14.76 16.24
CA LYS A 529 -23.71 -15.13 17.52
C LYS A 529 -22.77 -15.23 18.72
N SER A 530 -21.48 -15.50 18.47
CA SER A 530 -20.46 -15.73 19.49
C SER A 530 -19.06 -15.51 18.91
N ASN A 531 -18.07 -15.36 19.78
CA ASN A 531 -16.66 -15.37 19.38
C ASN A 531 -16.22 -16.81 19.14
N GLN A 532 -16.20 -17.25 17.87
CA GLN A 532 -15.84 -18.64 17.53
C GLN A 532 -14.43 -19.05 18.01
N LYS A 533 -13.49 -18.11 18.22
CA LYS A 533 -12.17 -18.44 18.80
C LYS A 533 -12.31 -18.88 20.26
N VAL A 534 -13.20 -18.25 21.03
CA VAL A 534 -13.53 -18.64 22.42
C VAL A 534 -14.21 -20.01 22.45
N ASP A 535 -15.21 -20.20 21.59
CA ASP A 535 -15.96 -21.45 21.52
C ASP A 535 -15.03 -22.62 21.15
N PHE A 536 -14.17 -22.41 20.16
CA PHE A 536 -13.16 -23.38 19.74
C PHE A 536 -12.20 -23.73 20.89
N CYS A 537 -11.63 -22.75 21.60
CA CYS A 537 -10.75 -23.02 22.73
C CYS A 537 -11.44 -23.84 23.84
N LYS A 538 -12.70 -23.53 24.18
CA LYS A 538 -13.47 -24.28 25.18
C LYS A 538 -13.71 -25.71 24.75
N GLU A 539 -14.11 -25.92 23.49
CA GLU A 539 -14.34 -27.24 22.93
C GLU A 539 -13.05 -28.06 22.87
N MET A 540 -11.93 -27.46 22.46
CA MET A 540 -10.63 -28.15 22.42
C MET A 540 -10.18 -28.58 23.82
N LEU A 541 -10.30 -27.73 24.83
CA LEU A 541 -9.96 -28.11 26.22
C LEU A 541 -10.83 -29.26 26.73
N GLN A 542 -12.12 -29.26 26.39
CA GLN A 542 -13.04 -30.32 26.75
C GLN A 542 -12.67 -31.63 26.03
N LEU A 543 -12.49 -31.60 24.71
CA LEU A 543 -12.15 -32.76 23.90
C LEU A 543 -10.80 -33.36 24.32
N GLU A 544 -9.78 -32.54 24.57
CA GLU A 544 -8.48 -33.02 25.05
C GLU A 544 -8.56 -33.64 26.44
N SER A 545 -9.39 -33.09 27.32
CA SER A 545 -9.63 -33.67 28.64
C SER A 545 -10.35 -35.02 28.53
N GLN A 546 -11.43 -35.08 27.75
CA GLN A 546 -12.17 -36.31 27.48
C GLN A 546 -11.26 -37.37 26.85
N TYR A 547 -10.41 -36.98 25.90
CA TYR A 547 -9.44 -37.85 25.25
C TYR A 547 -8.49 -38.51 26.25
N ARG A 548 -7.91 -37.72 27.16
CA ARG A 548 -6.99 -38.23 28.20
C ARG A 548 -7.67 -39.22 29.14
N LEU A 549 -8.96 -39.01 29.45
CA LEU A 549 -9.73 -39.83 30.38
C LEU A 549 -10.45 -41.01 29.71
N ALA A 550 -10.55 -41.04 28.38
CA ALA A 550 -11.33 -42.03 27.65
C ALA A 550 -10.71 -43.43 27.71
N LYS A 551 -11.60 -44.43 27.79
CA LYS A 551 -11.25 -45.84 27.55
C LYS A 551 -10.96 -46.06 26.07
N LYS A 552 -10.29 -47.16 25.73
CA LYS A 552 -9.77 -47.41 24.37
C LYS A 552 -10.88 -47.37 23.32
N GLU A 553 -12.07 -47.88 23.64
CA GLU A 553 -13.21 -47.97 22.72
C GLU A 553 -13.76 -46.59 22.33
N THR A 554 -13.88 -45.66 23.30
CA THR A 554 -14.40 -44.30 23.06
C THR A 554 -13.31 -43.30 22.67
N ARG A 555 -12.04 -43.65 22.89
CA ARG A 555 -10.89 -42.81 22.56
C ARG A 555 -10.74 -42.60 21.05
N ALA A 556 -11.13 -43.58 20.22
CA ALA A 556 -11.06 -43.47 18.77
C ALA A 556 -12.01 -42.38 18.22
N ASP A 557 -13.25 -42.33 18.73
CA ASP A 557 -14.23 -41.31 18.34
C ASP A 557 -13.75 -39.90 18.73
N ILE A 558 -13.17 -39.76 19.91
CA ILE A 558 -12.66 -38.47 20.39
C ILE A 558 -11.41 -38.06 19.60
N ALA A 559 -10.51 -39.00 19.28
CA ALA A 559 -9.37 -38.74 18.39
C ALA A 559 -9.83 -38.25 17.02
N TYR A 560 -10.83 -38.90 16.42
CA TYR A 560 -11.41 -38.47 15.14
C TYR A 560 -11.97 -37.04 15.23
N GLN A 561 -12.73 -36.73 16.29
CA GLN A 561 -13.26 -35.39 16.52
C GLN A 561 -12.14 -34.35 16.68
N LEU A 562 -11.12 -34.63 17.50
CA LEU A 562 -9.95 -33.78 17.65
C LEU A 562 -9.27 -33.53 16.30
N ALA A 563 -9.10 -34.57 15.47
CA ALA A 563 -8.53 -34.42 14.15
C ALA A 563 -9.34 -33.46 13.25
N SER A 564 -10.66 -33.60 13.25
CA SER A 564 -11.55 -32.72 12.48
C SER A 564 -11.39 -31.26 12.90
N ARG A 565 -11.38 -30.98 14.21
CA ARG A 565 -11.21 -29.63 14.76
C ARG A 565 -9.84 -29.04 14.44
N TYR A 566 -8.78 -29.79 14.68
CA TYR A 566 -7.41 -29.38 14.37
C TYR A 566 -7.27 -29.07 12.88
N TYR A 567 -7.77 -29.94 12.01
CA TYR A 567 -7.68 -29.72 10.56
C TYR A 567 -8.44 -28.46 10.12
N GLN A 568 -9.67 -28.26 10.63
CA GLN A 568 -10.47 -27.08 10.28
C GLN A 568 -9.80 -25.76 10.69
N ALA A 569 -9.09 -25.73 11.82
CA ALA A 569 -8.39 -24.54 12.31
C ALA A 569 -6.98 -24.36 11.71
N SER A 570 -6.50 -25.31 10.88
CA SER A 570 -5.21 -25.20 10.19
C SER A 570 -5.27 -24.25 8.99
N CYS A 571 -4.12 -23.90 8.40
CA CYS A 571 -4.05 -23.10 7.17
C CYS A 571 -4.69 -23.78 5.93
N TYR A 572 -4.89 -25.10 5.99
CA TYR A 572 -5.57 -25.90 4.95
C TYR A 572 -7.09 -26.04 5.19
N GLY A 573 -7.54 -25.77 6.42
CA GLY A 573 -8.94 -25.84 6.81
C GLY A 573 -9.77 -24.65 6.34
N ASP A 574 -11.10 -24.77 6.39
CA ASP A 574 -11.97 -23.65 6.03
C ASP A 574 -12.02 -22.58 7.14
N CYS A 575 -11.69 -22.97 8.38
CA CYS A 575 -11.72 -22.11 9.56
C CYS A 575 -10.33 -21.57 9.93
N TRP A 576 -9.46 -21.33 8.95
CA TRP A 576 -8.14 -20.71 9.11
C TRP A 576 -8.17 -19.40 9.92
N TYR A 577 -9.29 -18.67 9.89
CA TYR A 577 -9.49 -17.42 10.62
C TYR A 577 -9.46 -17.58 12.15
N LEU A 578 -9.57 -18.82 12.65
CA LEU A 578 -9.40 -19.13 14.06
C LEU A 578 -7.97 -18.89 14.52
N THR A 579 -7.00 -19.14 13.63
CA THR A 579 -5.57 -19.05 13.91
C THR A 579 -4.92 -17.86 13.20
N HIS A 580 -5.45 -17.37 12.08
CA HIS A 580 -4.81 -16.38 11.21
C HIS A 580 -5.70 -15.19 10.86
N TYR A 581 -5.08 -14.07 10.47
CA TYR A 581 -5.78 -12.86 10.03
C TYR A 581 -5.79 -12.67 8.51
N GLY A 582 -5.20 -13.59 7.77
CA GLY A 582 -5.24 -13.68 6.32
C GLY A 582 -5.09 -15.14 5.89
N TRP A 583 -5.40 -15.40 4.61
CA TRP A 583 -5.22 -16.72 4.00
C TRP A 583 -4.36 -16.60 2.75
N SER A 584 -3.47 -17.56 2.56
CA SER A 584 -2.62 -17.65 1.38
C SER A 584 -2.54 -19.10 0.90
N CYS A 585 -2.50 -19.31 -0.42
CA CYS A 585 -2.33 -20.63 -1.01
C CYS A 585 -0.92 -21.22 -0.80
N ILE A 586 0.01 -20.42 -0.29
CA ILE A 586 1.38 -20.83 0.07
C ILE A 586 1.61 -20.82 1.59
N ASP A 587 0.54 -20.75 2.39
CA ASP A 587 0.64 -20.67 3.84
C ASP A 587 1.05 -22.02 4.47
N SER A 588 1.74 -21.97 5.60
CA SER A 588 2.17 -23.15 6.36
C SER A 588 2.33 -22.80 7.84
N ALA A 589 2.33 -23.81 8.71
CA ALA A 589 2.57 -23.60 10.13
C ALA A 589 3.95 -22.94 10.34
N ARG A 590 3.98 -21.78 11.01
CA ARG A 590 5.25 -21.10 11.34
C ARG A 590 5.98 -21.83 12.46
N SER A 591 7.28 -21.57 12.63
CA SER A 591 8.15 -22.30 13.57
C SER A 591 7.72 -22.26 15.04
N TYR A 592 7.03 -21.19 15.46
CA TYR A 592 6.51 -21.05 16.83
C TYR A 592 5.08 -21.58 16.99
N GLU A 593 4.42 -22.00 15.91
CA GLU A 593 3.03 -22.43 15.90
C GLU A 593 2.92 -23.93 16.11
N LYS A 594 1.79 -24.37 16.66
CA LYS A 594 1.46 -25.79 16.62
C LYS A 594 1.03 -26.13 15.20
N ASP A 595 1.67 -27.13 14.60
CA ASP A 595 1.21 -27.67 13.32
C ASP A 595 -0.10 -28.43 13.51
N PHE A 596 -1.20 -27.71 13.33
CA PHE A 596 -2.56 -28.22 13.51
C PHE A 596 -2.90 -29.31 12.47
N ALA A 597 -2.41 -29.18 11.23
CA ALA A 597 -2.68 -30.17 10.18
C ALA A 597 -1.94 -31.49 10.47
N GLN A 598 -0.67 -31.40 10.88
CA GLN A 598 0.11 -32.56 11.31
C GLN A 598 -0.42 -33.17 12.62
N THR A 599 -0.96 -32.35 13.53
CA THR A 599 -1.63 -32.82 14.74
C THR A 599 -2.90 -33.59 14.39
N ALA A 600 -3.72 -33.08 13.46
CA ALA A 600 -4.90 -33.79 12.98
C ALA A 600 -4.54 -35.15 12.39
N LEU A 601 -3.48 -35.20 11.59
CA LEU A 601 -2.99 -36.45 11.01
C LEU A 601 -2.58 -37.48 12.08
N THR A 602 -1.93 -37.03 13.15
CA THR A 602 -1.56 -37.89 14.29
C THR A 602 -2.78 -38.54 14.93
N TYR A 603 -3.84 -37.76 15.18
CA TYR A 603 -5.08 -38.28 15.75
C TYR A 603 -5.84 -39.21 14.79
N LEU A 604 -5.83 -38.95 13.48
CA LEU A 604 -6.44 -39.86 12.49
C LEU A 604 -5.74 -41.21 12.44
N VAL A 605 -4.40 -41.20 12.46
CA VAL A 605 -3.60 -42.44 12.49
C VAL A 605 -3.91 -43.24 13.76
N GLU A 606 -3.99 -42.58 14.90
CA GLU A 606 -4.32 -43.23 16.16
C GLU A 606 -5.75 -43.79 16.17
N ALA A 607 -6.75 -42.99 15.77
CA ALA A 607 -8.14 -43.43 15.66
C ALA A 607 -8.26 -44.68 14.76
N ARG A 608 -7.64 -44.66 13.59
CA ARG A 608 -7.62 -45.79 12.66
C ARG A 608 -7.01 -47.03 13.30
N ARG A 609 -5.88 -46.90 14.01
CA ARG A 609 -5.24 -48.02 14.71
C ARG A 609 -6.14 -48.62 15.79
N ILE A 610 -6.85 -47.77 16.52
CA ILE A 610 -7.77 -48.21 17.57
C ILE A 610 -8.97 -48.94 16.95
N TYR A 611 -9.60 -48.39 15.90
CA TYR A 611 -10.70 -49.05 15.19
C TYR A 611 -10.30 -50.39 14.57
N ALA A 612 -9.05 -50.53 14.12
CA ALA A 612 -8.52 -51.77 13.59
C ALA A 612 -8.15 -52.82 14.66
N SER A 613 -8.19 -52.46 15.95
CA SER A 613 -7.74 -53.36 17.01
C SER A 613 -8.77 -54.47 17.27
N PRO A 614 -8.35 -55.73 17.52
CA PRO A 614 -9.27 -56.85 17.72
C PRO A 614 -10.29 -56.60 18.84
N GLU A 615 -9.86 -55.94 19.92
CA GLU A 615 -10.70 -55.56 21.05
C GLU A 615 -11.90 -54.68 20.63
N VAL A 616 -11.64 -53.67 19.78
CA VAL A 616 -12.68 -52.74 19.32
C VAL A 616 -13.53 -53.35 18.21
N VAL A 617 -12.93 -54.10 17.30
CA VAL A 617 -13.66 -54.82 16.23
C VAL A 617 -14.66 -55.81 16.83
N ASN A 618 -14.28 -56.52 17.90
CA ASN A 618 -15.17 -57.46 18.57
C ASN A 618 -16.24 -56.77 19.42
N ALA A 619 -15.98 -55.57 19.93
CA ALA A 619 -16.89 -54.82 20.80
C ALA A 619 -17.85 -53.88 20.05
N ASN A 620 -17.50 -53.47 18.82
CA ASN A 620 -18.27 -52.51 18.03
C ASN A 620 -18.42 -52.99 16.59
N HIS A 621 -19.63 -53.43 16.21
CA HIS A 621 -19.93 -53.88 14.85
C HIS A 621 -19.71 -52.81 13.77
N GLN A 622 -19.67 -51.52 14.12
CA GLN A 622 -19.36 -50.44 13.18
C GLN A 622 -17.85 -50.14 13.06
N ALA A 623 -16.98 -50.80 13.82
CA ALA A 623 -15.55 -50.49 13.86
C ALA A 623 -14.90 -50.50 12.47
N MET A 624 -15.28 -51.43 11.59
CA MET A 624 -14.80 -51.48 10.22
C MET A 624 -15.21 -50.23 9.41
N ARG A 625 -16.48 -49.81 9.51
CA ARG A 625 -16.98 -48.58 8.88
C ARG A 625 -16.22 -47.35 9.35
N HIS A 626 -15.99 -47.23 10.66
CA HIS A 626 -15.22 -46.14 11.26
C HIS A 626 -13.75 -46.17 10.84
N GLN A 627 -13.14 -47.36 10.72
CA GLN A 627 -11.79 -47.53 10.21
C GLN A 627 -11.65 -47.02 8.77
N ILE A 628 -12.59 -47.38 7.88
CA ILE A 628 -12.59 -46.95 6.47
C ILE A 628 -12.80 -45.43 6.37
N ALA A 629 -13.75 -44.88 7.14
CA ALA A 629 -13.98 -43.43 7.21
C ALA A 629 -12.77 -42.65 7.71
N THR A 630 -12.05 -43.19 8.70
CA THR A 630 -10.82 -42.58 9.23
C THR A 630 -9.66 -42.67 8.23
N LEU A 631 -9.52 -43.79 7.52
CA LEU A 631 -8.50 -43.92 6.48
C LEU A 631 -8.74 -42.95 5.31
N TYR A 632 -10.00 -42.73 4.94
CA TYR A 632 -10.36 -41.72 3.95
C TYR A 632 -9.97 -40.30 4.41
N ALA A 633 -10.27 -39.94 5.66
CA ALA A 633 -9.84 -38.67 6.24
C ALA A 633 -8.31 -38.54 6.27
N GLU A 634 -7.59 -39.59 6.66
CA GLU A 634 -6.12 -39.62 6.67
C GLU A 634 -5.55 -39.36 5.28
N ALA A 635 -6.06 -40.06 4.26
CA ALA A 635 -5.63 -39.91 2.88
C ALA A 635 -5.91 -38.49 2.33
N PHE A 636 -7.04 -37.88 2.70
CA PHE A 636 -7.37 -36.51 2.35
C PHE A 636 -6.37 -35.52 2.97
N VAL A 637 -6.14 -35.59 4.27
CA VAL A 637 -5.24 -34.66 4.99
C VAL A 637 -3.80 -34.77 4.47
N ARG A 638 -3.30 -35.99 4.24
CA ARG A 638 -1.97 -36.22 3.67
C ARG A 638 -1.83 -35.61 2.28
N MET A 639 -2.85 -35.77 1.44
CA MET A 639 -2.83 -35.18 0.10
C MET A 639 -2.65 -33.67 0.16
N GLU A 640 -3.39 -32.98 1.04
CA GLU A 640 -3.32 -31.52 1.16
C GLU A 640 -1.96 -31.04 1.71
N ILE A 641 -1.41 -31.73 2.72
CA ILE A 641 -0.11 -31.37 3.33
C ILE A 641 1.07 -31.69 2.39
N GLU A 642 1.07 -32.88 1.78
CA GLU A 642 2.23 -33.43 1.07
C GLU A 642 2.31 -32.99 -0.40
N SER A 643 1.17 -32.72 -1.04
CA SER A 643 1.15 -32.40 -2.48
C SER A 643 1.65 -30.98 -2.79
N ARG A 644 1.62 -30.06 -1.81
CA ARG A 644 1.96 -28.63 -1.95
C ARG A 644 1.38 -27.98 -3.21
N VAL A 645 0.25 -28.50 -3.70
CA VAL A 645 -0.33 -28.00 -4.95
C VAL A 645 -0.86 -26.61 -4.70
N PHE A 646 -0.45 -25.65 -5.52
CA PHE A 646 -0.96 -24.29 -5.47
C PHE A 646 -2.48 -24.33 -5.64
N HIS A 647 -3.20 -24.13 -4.54
CA HIS A 647 -4.65 -24.00 -4.58
C HIS A 647 -5.00 -22.60 -5.10
N PHE A 648 -5.14 -22.43 -6.41
CA PHE A 648 -6.08 -21.40 -6.87
C PHE A 648 -7.46 -21.81 -6.37
N TYR A 649 -8.22 -20.83 -5.87
CA TYR A 649 -9.46 -21.03 -5.10
C TYR A 649 -10.45 -22.00 -5.78
N ASP A 650 -10.36 -22.15 -7.12
CA ASP A 650 -11.25 -22.92 -8.00
C ASP A 650 -10.58 -23.99 -8.90
N GLU A 651 -9.29 -24.34 -8.76
CA GLU A 651 -8.63 -25.30 -9.67
C GLU A 651 -8.43 -26.70 -9.07
N ASN A 652 -8.91 -27.73 -9.80
CA ASN A 652 -8.86 -29.14 -9.40
C ASN A 652 -7.47 -29.76 -9.59
N ILE A 653 -6.99 -30.48 -8.58
CA ILE A 653 -5.73 -31.22 -8.61
C ILE A 653 -5.87 -32.49 -9.46
N HIS A 654 -5.02 -32.64 -10.48
CA HIS A 654 -5.12 -33.71 -11.49
C HIS A 654 -4.16 -34.91 -11.30
N VAL A 655 -3.42 -35.02 -10.20
CA VAL A 655 -2.19 -35.86 -10.21
C VAL A 655 -1.95 -36.76 -8.98
N ILE A 656 -2.97 -37.38 -8.40
CA ILE A 656 -2.81 -38.33 -7.25
C ILE A 656 -1.82 -39.47 -7.57
N ALA A 657 -1.73 -39.90 -8.84
CA ALA A 657 -0.86 -41.00 -9.27
C ALA A 657 0.65 -40.70 -9.19
N GLU A 658 1.03 -39.42 -9.12
CA GLU A 658 2.44 -38.98 -9.12
C GLU A 658 2.96 -38.54 -7.74
N TYR A 659 2.15 -38.66 -6.66
CA TYR A 659 2.58 -38.35 -5.29
C TYR A 659 2.89 -39.63 -4.49
N PRO A 660 4.17 -40.03 -4.37
CA PRO A 660 4.54 -41.32 -3.78
C PRO A 660 4.12 -41.46 -2.32
N ALA A 661 4.05 -40.35 -1.58
CA ALA A 661 3.75 -40.35 -0.15
C ALA A 661 2.25 -40.62 0.14
N VAL A 662 1.35 -40.24 -0.77
CA VAL A 662 -0.11 -40.42 -0.61
C VAL A 662 -0.62 -41.74 -1.20
N LYS A 663 0.09 -42.28 -2.20
CA LYS A 663 -0.28 -43.50 -2.95
C LYS A 663 -0.61 -44.73 -2.06
N PRO A 664 0.18 -45.09 -1.03
CA PRO A 664 -0.11 -46.26 -0.20
C PRO A 664 -1.47 -46.21 0.49
N TYR A 665 -1.91 -45.00 0.90
CA TYR A 665 -3.17 -44.80 1.61
C TYR A 665 -4.37 -44.95 0.69
N TYR A 666 -4.30 -44.43 -0.54
CA TYR A 666 -5.36 -44.63 -1.54
C TYR A 666 -5.41 -46.08 -2.03
N THR A 667 -4.27 -46.77 -2.14
CA THR A 667 -4.26 -48.23 -2.41
C THR A 667 -4.95 -49.00 -1.30
N GLN A 668 -4.62 -48.72 -0.04
CA GLN A 668 -5.26 -49.37 1.11
C GLN A 668 -6.76 -49.06 1.17
N LEU A 669 -7.14 -47.81 0.93
CA LEU A 669 -8.53 -47.37 0.91
C LEU A 669 -9.32 -48.07 -0.21
N LEU A 670 -8.75 -48.17 -1.41
CA LEU A 670 -9.39 -48.88 -2.52
C LEU A 670 -9.60 -50.37 -2.19
N ALA A 671 -8.60 -51.03 -1.62
CA ALA A 671 -8.71 -52.43 -1.22
C ALA A 671 -9.83 -52.65 -0.17
N LEU A 672 -9.85 -51.84 0.90
CA LEU A 672 -10.87 -51.97 1.94
C LEU A 672 -12.28 -51.64 1.46
N THR A 673 -12.43 -50.61 0.63
CA THR A 673 -13.75 -50.22 0.07
C THR A 673 -14.30 -51.23 -0.94
N GLN A 674 -13.44 -51.98 -1.61
CA GLN A 674 -13.84 -53.11 -2.45
C GLN A 674 -14.22 -54.34 -1.63
N GLN A 675 -13.45 -54.65 -0.59
CA GLN A 675 -13.67 -55.81 0.27
C GLN A 675 -14.91 -55.66 1.16
N TYR A 676 -15.17 -54.46 1.67
CA TYR A 676 -16.25 -54.16 2.62
C TYR A 676 -17.24 -53.14 2.03
N ARG A 677 -17.71 -53.39 0.81
CA ARG A 677 -18.56 -52.46 0.06
C ARG A 677 -19.82 -52.06 0.82
N ASP A 678 -20.48 -53.01 1.48
CA ASP A 678 -21.75 -52.78 2.17
C ASP A 678 -21.58 -52.01 3.49
N ASP A 679 -20.39 -52.06 4.09
CA ASP A 679 -20.02 -51.32 5.31
C ASP A 679 -19.35 -49.96 4.99
N THR A 680 -19.16 -49.63 3.71
CA THR A 680 -18.50 -48.39 3.27
C THR A 680 -19.52 -47.27 3.07
N GLU A 681 -19.21 -46.10 3.61
CA GLU A 681 -20.03 -44.89 3.44
C GLU A 681 -20.20 -44.46 1.98
N GLN A 682 -21.39 -44.00 1.63
CA GLN A 682 -21.71 -43.61 0.25
C GLN A 682 -20.83 -42.47 -0.29
N TYR A 683 -20.39 -41.54 0.57
CA TYR A 683 -19.52 -40.45 0.13
C TYR A 683 -18.13 -40.95 -0.28
N ILE A 684 -17.63 -42.05 0.31
CA ILE A 684 -16.33 -42.65 -0.02
C ILE A 684 -16.43 -43.38 -1.36
N THR A 685 -17.46 -44.20 -1.55
CA THR A 685 -17.67 -44.92 -2.82
C THR A 685 -17.96 -43.98 -3.99
N ARG A 686 -18.45 -42.76 -3.71
CA ARG A 686 -18.69 -41.73 -4.71
C ARG A 686 -17.51 -40.78 -4.94
N CYS A 687 -16.44 -40.87 -4.14
CA CYS A 687 -15.27 -40.00 -4.23
C CYS A 687 -14.62 -40.06 -5.62
N ASP A 688 -14.61 -38.94 -6.34
CA ASP A 688 -14.05 -38.87 -7.69
C ASP A 688 -12.53 -39.04 -7.71
N ILE A 689 -11.84 -38.59 -6.65
CA ILE A 689 -10.40 -38.78 -6.44
C ILE A 689 -10.09 -40.29 -6.34
N LEU A 690 -10.83 -41.04 -5.53
CA LEU A 690 -10.65 -42.49 -5.37
C LEU A 690 -11.01 -43.26 -6.65
N LYS A 691 -12.10 -42.88 -7.35
CA LYS A 691 -12.47 -43.48 -8.65
C LYS A 691 -11.39 -43.25 -9.71
N ARG A 692 -10.88 -42.01 -9.81
CA ARG A 692 -9.78 -41.67 -10.72
C ARG A 692 -8.51 -42.44 -10.38
N PHE A 693 -8.19 -42.59 -9.10
CA PHE A 693 -7.07 -43.40 -8.65
C PHE A 693 -7.22 -44.87 -9.09
N ALA A 694 -8.41 -45.46 -8.92
CA ALA A 694 -8.70 -46.84 -9.35
C ALA A 694 -8.57 -47.03 -10.87
N THR A 695 -8.92 -46.02 -11.69
CA THR A 695 -8.81 -46.09 -13.17
C THR A 695 -7.38 -45.92 -13.70
N ARG A 696 -6.42 -45.50 -12.86
CA ARG A 696 -5.03 -45.21 -13.22
C ARG A 696 -4.03 -46.23 -12.67
N GLN A 697 -4.48 -47.21 -11.88
CA GLN A 697 -3.71 -48.42 -11.57
C GLN A 697 -3.65 -49.30 -12.81
#